data_AF-A0AAU8SZE1-F1
#
_entry.id   AF-A0AAU8SZE1-F1
#
_cell.length_a   1.000
_cell.length_b   1.000
_cell.length_c   1.000
_cell.angle_alpha   90.00
_cell.angle_beta   90.00
_cell.angle_gamma   90.00
#
_symmetry.space_group_name_H-M   'P 1'
#
loop_
_entity.id
_entity.type
_entity.pdbx_description
1 polymer ?
#
loop_
_entity_poly.entity_id
_entity_poly.type
_entity_poly.pdbx_seq_one_letter_code
_entity_poly.pdbx_strand_id
1 'polypeptide(L)'
;MNRGSTWGKWDLHIHTPASYEWRGGSRLRTAASEAERDALMKEVVSAMNASGCVAVGVMDYWTFDGIKAIRSYQKRPDALPLTPTLFPGIELRMVSPGNFRLNMHVLLNPRLSDDQLDAFKAQLRIANFDRPLVDANLIEYGRVRISNERLAQLSLPRERVQANDADALIAASKTIEVTPESVKEALKTFGTDDAILMIPFDTNDGMAKIQFREHYNFPRELLAMEAIFEVSSLDTRDAFVGMRTPRNERFFDEFQSAIGQPKLAVRGSDAHRLADYGKCPNEKYTWIKAEPTFSGLLQACKEPNNRSYIGLEPPKLEFVRRNPHLFVSGVDIRKTASSKEPGVWFDGTKLEFNEDLVAIIGRKGSGKSALADVIGFLGDTPNGRYFSFLSDKRFRLPRDNKAASFEGRLNWAHGARAGEFRSLSSDTNTAAVERVKYLPQRYFEELCNDHVEGKDDLLQKELQKVIFSHLSPSEKENAKSLDEVIEIRSAVIQDRLRRNRKEVERLNGRIAMLSTRAGHDRAMHLRRELDLFLEKIRVLKEHEPKVQLPPKSDDPGLAQLNEAISKAEGELREADNVIAQKRKEQDSARLKLRRIGEVRARVAALRESVEDARGQMHDALSELGIGFEQLVRLEVDLSGLDTLEAAIKAAQTDVERALSPDGEGSLIVSRHQPETTLAELKAKLDEPNRRYQQELSAHDEWEQSWLQLLGGADIPGTFWAVWWELEALPALDGELTDLRTLRTAAAKQILADIRGMAAVRASLYRPVQELVDSDSDIRTHLHVEFSVNLSFDSFASGIFDFVKQSAGSFVGYEESKALVSRMLSAHDLNTEAGLERFFAEVETALSVDVRGTDRRPVNLGSVLRSEKKPQQLFDYIYQLEYAQLTYGLSMGGVSLERLSPGQRGALLLIFYLLVDRDRIPIVLDQPEENLDNETVFRLLVNVINKAKQHRQVIMITHNANLAVACDAEQIVCCDMNRDEGNRITYRSGAIEELPMNKVVVDVLEGTKRAFDNRSRKYA
;
A
#
# COMPACT_ATOMS: atom_id res chain seq x y z
N MET A 1 -13.63 -4.06 -39.11
CA MET A 1 -14.33 -4.48 -37.88
C MET A 1 -14.52 -3.22 -37.05
N ASN A 2 -15.63 -3.07 -36.31
CA ASN A 2 -15.93 -1.82 -35.60
C ASN A 2 -15.16 -1.75 -34.25
N ARG A 3 -14.59 -0.57 -33.93
CA ARG A 3 -13.94 -0.24 -32.63
C ARG A 3 -14.93 0.05 -31.51
N GLY A 4 -16.23 -0.04 -31.80
CA GLY A 4 -17.29 0.24 -30.84
C GLY A 4 -17.43 1.74 -30.57
N SER A 5 -17.91 2.09 -29.38
CA SER A 5 -18.19 3.47 -28.98
C SER A 5 -16.92 4.31 -28.95
N THR A 6 -16.82 5.32 -29.81
CA THR A 6 -15.70 6.26 -29.84
C THR A 6 -16.17 7.68 -29.61
N TRP A 7 -15.27 8.53 -29.10
CA TRP A 7 -15.55 9.95 -28.93
C TRP A 7 -15.66 10.62 -30.30
N GLY A 8 -16.82 11.21 -30.57
CA GLY A 8 -17.03 12.08 -31.72
C GLY A 8 -17.56 13.44 -31.28
N LYS A 9 -17.34 14.46 -32.11
CA LYS A 9 -17.93 15.80 -31.92
C LYS A 9 -19.35 15.82 -32.48
N TRP A 10 -20.32 16.25 -31.68
CA TRP A 10 -21.74 16.30 -32.04
C TRP A 10 -22.22 17.75 -31.98
N ASP A 11 -23.01 18.17 -32.96
CA ASP A 11 -23.69 19.47 -32.93
C ASP A 11 -25.18 19.25 -33.18
N LEU A 12 -25.94 19.11 -32.10
CA LEU A 12 -27.36 18.75 -32.16
C LEU A 12 -28.28 19.96 -32.37
N HIS A 13 -27.73 21.16 -32.54
CA HIS A 13 -28.49 22.40 -32.64
C HIS A 13 -27.92 23.31 -33.74
N ILE A 14 -28.24 22.97 -35.00
CA ILE A 14 -27.98 23.85 -36.13
C ILE A 14 -29.26 24.19 -36.86
N HIS A 15 -29.28 25.34 -37.52
CA HIS A 15 -30.36 25.75 -38.41
C HIS A 15 -29.89 25.68 -39.86
N THR A 16 -30.80 25.41 -40.78
CA THR A 16 -30.55 25.43 -42.22
C THR A 16 -31.20 26.66 -42.86
N PRO A 17 -30.97 26.91 -44.17
CA PRO A 17 -31.70 27.95 -44.91
C PRO A 17 -33.24 27.81 -44.93
N ALA A 18 -33.81 26.72 -44.40
CA ALA A 18 -35.25 26.58 -44.21
C ALA A 18 -35.78 27.32 -42.98
N SER A 19 -34.93 27.55 -41.98
CA SER A 19 -35.25 28.22 -40.72
C SER A 19 -35.61 29.71 -40.94
N TYR A 20 -36.64 30.22 -40.25
CA TYR A 20 -37.08 31.61 -40.45
C TYR A 20 -36.13 32.65 -39.85
N GLU A 21 -35.29 32.27 -38.88
CA GLU A 21 -34.21 33.09 -38.30
C GLU A 21 -32.89 32.98 -39.07
N TRP A 22 -32.87 32.30 -40.24
CA TRP A 22 -31.66 32.17 -41.05
C TRP A 22 -31.06 33.53 -41.44
N ARG A 23 -29.75 33.67 -41.19
CA ARG A 23 -28.95 34.90 -41.39
C ARG A 23 -27.84 34.73 -42.45
N GLY A 24 -27.75 33.56 -43.09
CA GLY A 24 -26.69 33.18 -44.01
C GLY A 24 -26.90 33.56 -45.48
N GLY A 25 -27.79 34.50 -45.81
CA GLY A 25 -28.10 34.90 -47.19
C GLY A 25 -29.32 34.17 -47.76
N SER A 26 -29.15 33.46 -48.89
CA SER A 26 -30.23 32.78 -49.62
C SER A 26 -31.01 31.80 -48.73
N ARG A 27 -32.34 31.82 -48.84
CA ARG A 27 -33.25 30.93 -48.11
C ARG A 27 -33.77 29.83 -49.01
N LEU A 28 -34.07 28.67 -48.41
CA LEU A 28 -34.59 27.52 -49.16
C LEU A 28 -35.94 27.84 -49.84
N ARG A 29 -36.82 28.57 -49.13
CA ARG A 29 -38.15 28.94 -49.62
C ARG A 29 -38.14 30.04 -50.70
N THR A 30 -37.00 30.70 -50.93
CA THR A 30 -36.86 31.78 -51.93
C THR A 30 -36.12 31.34 -53.20
N ALA A 31 -35.64 30.10 -53.27
CA ALA A 31 -34.96 29.58 -54.45
C ALA A 31 -35.95 29.42 -55.62
N ALA A 32 -35.61 30.00 -56.78
CA ALA A 32 -36.48 30.07 -57.94
C ALA A 32 -36.41 28.82 -58.84
N SER A 33 -35.34 28.02 -58.72
CA SER A 33 -35.12 26.82 -59.52
C SER A 33 -34.55 25.65 -58.70
N GLU A 34 -34.71 24.43 -59.23
CA GLU A 34 -34.13 23.21 -58.64
C GLU A 34 -32.59 23.28 -58.61
N ALA A 35 -31.97 23.89 -59.63
CA ALA A 35 -30.52 24.10 -59.68
C ALA A 35 -30.02 25.04 -58.57
N GLU A 36 -30.76 26.11 -58.26
CA GLU A 36 -30.44 26.99 -57.13
C GLU A 36 -30.57 26.27 -55.78
N ARG A 37 -31.58 25.40 -55.63
CA ARG A 37 -31.76 24.58 -54.42
C ARG A 37 -30.62 23.60 -54.25
N ASP A 38 -30.21 22.91 -55.31
CA ASP A 38 -29.11 21.94 -55.26
C ASP A 38 -27.77 22.63 -54.99
N ALA A 39 -27.52 23.82 -55.56
CA ALA A 39 -26.34 24.64 -55.25
C ALA A 39 -26.31 25.04 -53.77
N LEU A 40 -27.44 25.49 -53.22
CA LEU A 40 -27.56 25.83 -51.80
C LEU A 40 -27.34 24.60 -50.90
N MET A 41 -27.91 23.44 -51.25
CA MET A 41 -27.69 22.20 -50.49
C MET A 41 -26.23 21.72 -50.56
N LYS A 42 -25.56 21.92 -51.70
CA LYS A 42 -24.12 21.66 -51.84
C LYS A 42 -23.29 22.50 -50.87
N GLU A 43 -23.60 23.79 -50.73
CA GLU A 43 -22.94 24.66 -49.75
C GLU A 43 -23.22 24.22 -48.31
N VAL A 44 -24.47 23.88 -47.99
CA VAL A 44 -24.88 23.36 -46.67
C VAL A 44 -24.10 22.08 -46.32
N VAL A 45 -24.07 21.09 -47.22
CA VAL A 45 -23.35 19.83 -47.01
C VAL A 45 -21.85 20.07 -46.90
N SER A 46 -21.28 20.97 -47.72
CA SER A 46 -19.86 21.33 -47.62
C SER A 46 -19.53 21.94 -46.26
N ALA A 47 -20.38 22.82 -45.74
CA ALA A 47 -20.19 23.42 -44.41
C ALA A 47 -20.33 22.37 -43.29
N MET A 48 -21.30 21.46 -43.39
CA MET A 48 -21.47 20.36 -42.44
C MET A 48 -20.26 19.43 -42.42
N ASN A 49 -19.72 19.06 -43.58
CA ASN A 49 -18.52 18.21 -43.66
C ASN A 49 -17.28 18.93 -43.10
N ALA A 50 -17.19 20.25 -43.28
CA ALA A 50 -16.09 21.05 -42.74
C ALA A 50 -16.18 21.33 -41.22
N SER A 51 -17.32 21.02 -40.58
CA SER A 51 -17.56 21.30 -39.15
C SER A 51 -16.72 20.44 -38.19
N GLY A 52 -16.21 19.30 -38.68
CA GLY A 52 -15.55 18.27 -37.87
C GLY A 52 -16.51 17.44 -37.01
N CYS A 53 -17.82 17.64 -37.13
CA CYS A 53 -18.82 16.86 -36.40
C CYS A 53 -19.05 15.50 -37.07
N VAL A 54 -19.28 14.46 -36.26
CA VAL A 54 -19.69 13.12 -36.72
C VAL A 54 -21.21 12.97 -36.76
N ALA A 55 -21.94 13.86 -36.08
CA ALA A 55 -23.38 13.88 -36.01
C ALA A 55 -23.87 15.33 -35.91
N VAL A 56 -24.96 15.63 -36.62
CA VAL A 56 -25.53 16.98 -36.74
C VAL A 56 -27.05 16.91 -36.62
N GLY A 57 -27.62 17.70 -35.70
CA GLY A 57 -29.06 17.86 -35.51
C GLY A 57 -29.59 19.11 -36.21
N VAL A 58 -30.47 18.92 -37.19
CA VAL A 58 -31.13 20.02 -37.90
C VAL A 58 -32.36 20.46 -37.11
N MET A 59 -32.29 21.61 -36.46
CA MET A 59 -33.29 22.17 -35.55
C MET A 59 -34.07 23.33 -36.18
N ASP A 60 -34.50 23.17 -37.43
CA ASP A 60 -35.25 24.24 -38.09
C ASP A 60 -36.56 24.54 -37.34
N TYR A 61 -36.86 25.83 -37.16
CA TYR A 61 -38.07 26.24 -36.47
C TYR A 61 -39.33 25.75 -37.19
N TRP A 62 -40.17 25.01 -36.47
CA TRP A 62 -41.50 24.59 -36.91
C TRP A 62 -41.54 23.73 -38.19
N THR A 63 -40.39 23.27 -38.71
CA THR A 63 -40.36 22.56 -40.00
C THR A 63 -39.23 21.54 -40.11
N PHE A 64 -39.40 20.56 -41.00
CA PHE A 64 -38.39 19.59 -41.42
C PHE A 64 -37.89 19.85 -42.86
N ASP A 65 -38.23 20.98 -43.46
CA ASP A 65 -37.92 21.24 -44.88
C ASP A 65 -36.42 21.20 -45.17
N GLY A 66 -35.57 21.66 -44.24
CA GLY A 66 -34.12 21.63 -44.38
C GLY A 66 -33.58 20.21 -44.48
N ILE A 67 -33.97 19.34 -43.55
CA ILE A 67 -33.53 17.94 -43.59
C ILE A 67 -34.06 17.20 -44.82
N LYS A 68 -35.31 17.43 -45.22
CA LYS A 68 -35.89 16.85 -46.44
C LYS A 68 -35.16 17.32 -47.69
N ALA A 69 -34.80 18.61 -47.75
CA ALA A 69 -34.02 19.14 -48.87
C ALA A 69 -32.62 18.51 -48.95
N ILE A 70 -31.94 18.33 -47.82
CA ILE A 70 -30.65 17.64 -47.77
C ILE A 70 -30.80 16.17 -48.21
N ARG A 71 -31.81 15.45 -47.71
CA ARG A 71 -32.11 14.06 -48.11
C ARG A 71 -32.40 13.93 -49.60
N SER A 72 -33.14 14.89 -50.17
CA SER A 72 -33.42 14.94 -51.61
C SER A 72 -32.14 15.19 -52.42
N TYR A 73 -31.31 16.14 -51.99
CA TYR A 73 -30.03 16.43 -52.61
C TYR A 73 -29.08 15.21 -52.57
N GLN A 74 -29.00 14.48 -51.45
CA GLN A 74 -28.17 13.27 -51.34
C GLN A 74 -28.59 12.12 -52.28
N LYS A 75 -29.80 12.16 -52.86
CA LYS A 75 -30.24 11.19 -53.88
C LYS A 75 -29.74 11.54 -55.29
N ARG A 76 -29.14 12.73 -55.50
CA ARG A 76 -28.62 13.14 -56.81
C ARG A 76 -27.31 12.41 -57.14
N PRO A 77 -27.06 12.04 -58.40
CA PRO A 77 -25.82 11.37 -58.80
C PRO A 77 -24.54 12.18 -58.53
N ASP A 78 -24.63 13.51 -58.58
CA ASP A 78 -23.52 14.46 -58.41
C ASP A 78 -23.50 15.12 -57.02
N ALA A 79 -24.30 14.60 -56.08
CA ALA A 79 -24.36 15.09 -54.71
C ALA A 79 -23.01 14.93 -54.01
N LEU A 80 -22.57 15.98 -53.33
CA LEU A 80 -21.45 15.90 -52.39
C LEU A 80 -21.86 14.93 -51.24
N PRO A 81 -21.09 13.87 -50.95
CA PRO A 81 -21.41 12.94 -49.86
C PRO A 81 -21.45 13.65 -48.51
N LEU A 82 -22.51 13.45 -47.75
CA LEU A 82 -22.59 13.94 -46.36
C LEU A 82 -21.81 12.99 -45.44
N THR A 83 -20.83 13.52 -44.70
CA THR A 83 -20.03 12.73 -43.75
C THR A 83 -20.66 12.57 -42.36
N PRO A 84 -21.28 13.59 -41.72
CA PRO A 84 -21.96 13.38 -40.44
C PRO A 84 -23.30 12.67 -40.58
N THR A 85 -23.70 11.93 -39.54
CA THR A 85 -25.08 11.46 -39.42
C THR A 85 -26.02 12.64 -39.21
N LEU A 86 -27.08 12.70 -40.01
CA LEU A 86 -28.08 13.76 -39.97
C LEU A 86 -29.27 13.37 -39.09
N PHE A 87 -29.44 14.07 -37.97
CA PHE A 87 -30.57 13.89 -37.07
C PHE A 87 -31.70 14.88 -37.42
N PRO A 88 -32.90 14.39 -37.77
CA PRO A 88 -34.07 15.24 -37.87
C PRO A 88 -34.39 15.85 -36.52
N GLY A 89 -34.53 17.17 -36.49
CA GLY A 89 -34.95 17.91 -35.32
C GLY A 89 -35.97 18.98 -35.69
N ILE A 90 -36.66 19.48 -34.68
CA ILE A 90 -37.58 20.61 -34.83
C ILE A 90 -37.48 21.49 -33.59
N GLU A 91 -37.25 22.78 -33.79
CA GLU A 91 -37.30 23.78 -32.72
C GLU A 91 -38.73 24.30 -32.55
N LEU A 92 -39.20 24.28 -31.31
CA LEU A 92 -40.54 24.64 -30.91
C LEU A 92 -40.51 25.72 -29.81
N ARG A 93 -41.66 26.33 -29.56
CA ARG A 93 -41.93 27.16 -28.39
C ARG A 93 -43.17 26.62 -27.70
N MET A 94 -43.11 26.28 -26.42
CA MET A 94 -44.24 25.76 -25.64
C MET A 94 -44.78 26.81 -24.69
N VAL A 95 -46.09 26.72 -24.44
CA VAL A 95 -46.76 27.48 -23.39
C VAL A 95 -46.06 27.24 -22.04
N SER A 96 -45.74 28.32 -21.33
CA SER A 96 -45.08 28.28 -20.03
C SER A 96 -45.86 29.08 -18.98
N PRO A 97 -45.67 28.82 -17.67
CA PRO A 97 -46.42 29.51 -16.61
C PRO A 97 -46.01 30.98 -16.39
N GLY A 98 -45.03 31.51 -17.15
CA GLY A 98 -44.60 32.93 -17.09
C GLY A 98 -44.89 33.73 -18.36
N ASN A 99 -44.50 35.01 -18.37
CA ASN A 99 -44.64 35.91 -19.54
C ASN A 99 -43.57 35.67 -20.62
N PHE A 100 -43.26 34.41 -20.91
CA PHE A 100 -42.33 34.01 -21.96
C PHE A 100 -42.73 32.66 -22.54
N ARG A 101 -42.21 32.37 -23.73
CA ARG A 101 -42.44 31.10 -24.42
C ARG A 101 -41.25 30.20 -24.18
N LEU A 102 -41.45 29.00 -23.63
CA LEU A 102 -40.36 28.11 -23.29
C LEU A 102 -39.75 27.50 -24.57
N ASN A 103 -38.44 27.60 -24.73
CA ASN A 103 -37.75 26.94 -25.83
C ASN A 103 -37.68 25.42 -25.60
N MET A 104 -37.89 24.65 -26.66
CA MET A 104 -37.63 23.21 -26.67
C MET A 104 -37.44 22.68 -28.07
N HIS A 105 -36.83 21.52 -28.12
CA HIS A 105 -36.47 20.83 -29.33
C HIS A 105 -36.92 19.38 -29.23
N VAL A 106 -37.27 18.79 -30.36
CA VAL A 106 -37.46 17.34 -30.44
C VAL A 106 -36.47 16.79 -31.45
N LEU A 107 -35.64 15.85 -31.01
CA LEU A 107 -34.76 15.05 -31.86
C LEU A 107 -35.46 13.75 -32.22
N LEU A 108 -35.37 13.38 -33.50
CA LEU A 108 -36.02 12.22 -34.06
C LEU A 108 -35.00 11.25 -34.64
N ASN A 109 -35.37 9.98 -34.73
CA ASN A 109 -34.50 8.94 -35.28
C ASN A 109 -34.19 9.19 -36.76
N PRO A 110 -32.90 9.21 -37.19
CA PRO A 110 -32.50 9.40 -38.58
C PRO A 110 -33.13 8.42 -39.58
N ARG A 111 -33.61 7.25 -39.11
CA ARG A 111 -34.26 6.23 -39.93
C ARG A 111 -35.71 6.56 -40.31
N LEU A 112 -36.34 7.55 -39.66
CA LEU A 112 -37.71 7.94 -39.97
C LEU A 112 -37.80 8.56 -41.36
N SER A 113 -38.81 8.12 -42.12
CA SER A 113 -39.14 8.64 -43.44
C SER A 113 -39.68 10.07 -43.37
N ASP A 114 -39.65 10.78 -44.50
CA ASP A 114 -40.15 12.16 -44.57
C ASP A 114 -41.65 12.26 -44.21
N ASP A 115 -42.44 11.24 -44.57
CA ASP A 115 -43.87 11.14 -44.19
C ASP A 115 -44.08 10.97 -42.69
N GLN A 116 -43.20 10.22 -42.02
CA GLN A 116 -43.23 10.08 -40.56
C GLN A 116 -42.84 11.38 -39.86
N LEU A 117 -41.90 12.15 -40.41
CA LEU A 117 -41.59 13.49 -39.89
C LEU A 117 -42.79 14.43 -40.02
N ASP A 118 -43.53 14.37 -41.13
CA ASP A 118 -44.78 15.13 -41.29
C ASP A 118 -45.88 14.66 -40.34
N ALA A 119 -46.01 13.35 -40.14
CA ALA A 119 -46.94 12.80 -39.17
C ALA A 119 -46.62 13.28 -37.74
N PHE A 120 -45.34 13.36 -37.36
CA PHE A 120 -44.92 13.93 -36.08
C PHE A 120 -45.37 15.40 -35.98
N LYS A 121 -45.02 16.20 -36.99
CA LYS A 121 -45.37 17.64 -37.04
C LYS A 121 -46.89 17.85 -36.94
N ALA A 122 -47.70 17.04 -37.63
CA ALA A 122 -49.15 17.13 -37.64
C ALA A 122 -49.83 16.75 -36.31
N GLN A 123 -49.15 16.02 -35.41
CA GLN A 123 -49.68 15.71 -34.07
C GLN A 123 -49.59 16.90 -33.12
N LEU A 124 -48.65 17.82 -33.36
CA LEU A 124 -48.48 19.03 -32.55
C LEU A 124 -49.65 20.00 -32.78
N ARG A 125 -50.13 20.64 -31.70
CA ARG A 125 -51.28 21.57 -31.72
C ARG A 125 -50.84 22.99 -31.41
N ILE A 126 -51.27 23.93 -32.26
CA ILE A 126 -51.03 25.36 -32.06
C ILE A 126 -51.92 25.86 -30.90
N ALA A 127 -51.29 26.40 -29.85
CA ALA A 127 -51.98 26.94 -28.68
C ALA A 127 -52.93 28.08 -29.07
N ASN A 128 -54.09 28.16 -28.40
CA ASN A 128 -55.16 29.13 -28.68
C ASN A 128 -55.72 29.10 -30.12
N PHE A 129 -55.43 28.04 -30.89
CA PHE A 129 -55.98 27.80 -32.23
C PHE A 129 -56.48 26.36 -32.41
N ASP A 130 -55.91 25.41 -31.66
CA ASP A 130 -56.26 23.97 -31.62
C ASP A 130 -56.24 23.27 -32.98
N ARG A 131 -55.36 23.74 -33.87
CA ARG A 131 -55.13 23.13 -35.18
C ARG A 131 -53.76 22.47 -35.25
N PRO A 132 -53.60 21.43 -36.09
CA PRO A 132 -52.31 20.81 -36.36
C PRO A 132 -51.26 21.84 -36.81
N LEU A 133 -50.01 21.64 -36.40
CA LEU A 133 -48.87 22.44 -36.82
C LEU A 133 -48.50 22.15 -38.29
N VAL A 134 -49.28 22.67 -39.24
CA VAL A 134 -48.99 22.59 -40.68
C VAL A 134 -48.98 23.99 -41.29
N ASP A 135 -48.24 24.17 -42.39
CA ASP A 135 -48.00 25.49 -42.98
C ASP A 135 -49.29 26.24 -43.34
N ALA A 136 -50.31 25.55 -43.84
CA ALA A 136 -51.63 26.16 -44.11
C ALA A 136 -52.27 26.77 -42.85
N ASN A 137 -52.17 26.06 -41.70
CA ASN A 137 -52.69 26.54 -40.43
C ASN A 137 -51.82 27.65 -39.83
N LEU A 138 -50.51 27.64 -40.07
CA LEU A 138 -49.61 28.74 -39.67
C LEU A 138 -49.92 30.02 -40.46
N ILE A 139 -50.13 29.93 -41.77
CA ILE A 139 -50.53 31.06 -42.62
C ILE A 139 -51.87 31.62 -42.14
N GLU A 140 -52.86 30.75 -41.89
CA GLU A 140 -54.15 31.18 -41.36
C GLU A 140 -53.98 31.87 -40.01
N TYR A 141 -53.23 31.29 -39.08
CA TYR A 141 -52.94 31.88 -37.77
C TYR A 141 -52.32 33.27 -37.91
N GLY A 142 -51.30 33.42 -38.75
CA GLY A 142 -50.63 34.70 -39.01
C GLY A 142 -51.58 35.78 -39.52
N ARG A 143 -52.53 35.39 -40.38
CA ARG A 143 -53.53 36.30 -40.97
C ARG A 143 -54.67 36.66 -40.03
N VAL A 144 -55.11 35.75 -39.16
CA VAL A 144 -56.37 35.91 -38.42
C VAL A 144 -56.20 36.09 -36.91
N ARG A 145 -55.16 35.53 -36.29
CA ARG A 145 -55.03 35.47 -34.81
C ARG A 145 -54.07 36.48 -34.21
N ILE A 146 -53.13 37.04 -34.97
CA ILE A 146 -52.17 38.02 -34.45
C ILE A 146 -52.80 39.42 -34.42
N SER A 147 -52.64 40.13 -33.29
CA SER A 147 -53.11 41.52 -33.15
C SER A 147 -52.29 42.50 -33.98
N ASN A 148 -52.89 43.63 -34.38
CA ASN A 148 -52.20 44.66 -35.16
C ASN A 148 -51.00 45.26 -34.39
N GLU A 149 -51.13 45.42 -33.07
CA GLU A 149 -50.04 45.86 -32.19
C GLU A 149 -48.86 44.91 -32.22
N ARG A 150 -49.12 43.59 -32.16
CA ARG A 150 -48.07 42.58 -32.19
C ARG A 150 -47.43 42.49 -33.58
N LEU A 151 -48.21 42.61 -34.65
CA LEU A 151 -47.72 42.69 -36.02
C LEU A 151 -46.80 43.91 -36.24
N ALA A 152 -47.15 45.07 -35.65
CA ALA A 152 -46.31 46.26 -35.68
C ALA A 152 -44.98 46.04 -34.94
N GLN A 153 -44.99 45.39 -33.77
CA GLN A 153 -43.76 45.01 -33.04
C GLN A 153 -42.84 44.10 -33.86
N LEU A 154 -43.41 43.26 -34.74
CA LEU A 154 -42.66 42.37 -35.63
C LEU A 154 -42.22 43.03 -36.95
N SER A 155 -42.54 44.31 -37.15
CA SER A 155 -42.31 45.04 -38.42
C SER A 155 -43.01 44.39 -39.62
N LEU A 156 -44.20 43.82 -39.43
CA LEU A 156 -45.00 43.13 -40.45
C LEU A 156 -46.42 43.71 -40.50
N PRO A 157 -46.69 44.76 -41.32
CA PRO A 157 -48.02 45.37 -41.38
C PRO A 157 -49.06 44.38 -41.91
N ARG A 158 -50.31 44.51 -41.43
CA ARG A 158 -51.36 43.52 -41.70
C ARG A 158 -51.68 43.32 -43.17
N GLU A 159 -51.60 44.38 -43.98
CA GLU A 159 -51.78 44.33 -45.44
C GLU A 159 -50.77 43.38 -46.09
N ARG A 160 -49.50 43.43 -45.66
CA ARG A 160 -48.42 42.59 -46.16
C ARG A 160 -48.61 41.12 -45.76
N VAL A 161 -48.99 40.89 -44.50
CA VAL A 161 -49.31 39.54 -43.97
C VAL A 161 -50.53 38.93 -44.68
N GLN A 162 -51.54 39.74 -45.03
CA GLN A 162 -52.70 39.30 -45.80
C GLN A 162 -52.28 38.90 -47.24
N ALA A 163 -51.48 39.72 -47.90
CA ALA A 163 -51.11 39.53 -49.31
C ALA A 163 -50.04 38.46 -49.57
N ASN A 164 -49.18 38.14 -48.59
CA ASN A 164 -48.02 37.27 -48.78
C ASN A 164 -47.96 36.13 -47.74
N ASP A 165 -48.02 34.89 -48.22
CA ASP A 165 -47.93 33.68 -47.39
C ASP A 165 -46.61 33.59 -46.61
N ALA A 166 -45.48 34.04 -47.18
CA ALA A 166 -44.19 34.02 -46.51
C ALA A 166 -44.15 34.98 -45.31
N ASP A 167 -44.75 36.17 -45.46
CA ASP A 167 -44.86 37.14 -44.36
C ASP A 167 -45.85 36.64 -43.29
N ALA A 168 -46.93 35.96 -43.69
CA ALA A 168 -47.86 35.31 -42.76
C ALA A 168 -47.21 34.19 -41.94
N LEU A 169 -46.38 33.36 -42.58
CA LEU A 169 -45.60 32.32 -41.91
C LEU A 169 -44.61 32.92 -40.91
N ILE A 170 -43.85 33.95 -41.29
CA ILE A 170 -42.90 34.60 -40.37
C ILE A 170 -43.65 35.20 -39.17
N ALA A 171 -44.79 35.87 -39.41
CA ALA A 171 -45.60 36.42 -38.34
C ALA A 171 -46.05 35.31 -37.37
N ALA A 172 -46.59 34.21 -37.89
CA ALA A 172 -46.99 33.06 -37.09
C ALA A 172 -45.80 32.45 -36.32
N SER A 173 -44.71 32.10 -37.00
CA SER A 173 -43.53 31.46 -36.39
C SER A 173 -42.90 32.29 -35.25
N LYS A 174 -43.03 33.62 -35.29
CA LYS A 174 -42.57 34.52 -34.22
C LYS A 174 -43.54 34.69 -33.07
N THR A 175 -44.78 34.18 -33.16
CA THR A 175 -45.81 34.34 -32.13
C THR A 175 -46.36 33.05 -31.56
N ILE A 176 -46.46 31.99 -32.36
CA ILE A 176 -47.13 30.77 -31.94
C ILE A 176 -46.39 30.05 -30.80
N GLU A 177 -47.16 29.22 -30.12
CA GLU A 177 -46.71 28.23 -29.14
C GLU A 177 -47.43 26.91 -29.43
N VAL A 178 -46.86 25.79 -28.98
CA VAL A 178 -47.52 24.48 -28.96
C VAL A 178 -47.98 24.13 -27.55
N THR A 179 -49.05 23.33 -27.45
CA THR A 179 -49.55 22.86 -26.15
C THR A 179 -48.66 21.74 -25.59
N PRO A 180 -48.36 21.72 -24.28
CA PRO A 180 -47.60 20.65 -23.64
C PRO A 180 -48.18 19.25 -23.88
N GLU A 181 -49.51 19.14 -23.89
CA GLU A 181 -50.25 17.89 -24.09
C GLU A 181 -49.99 17.31 -25.48
N SER A 182 -49.96 18.16 -26.51
CA SER A 182 -49.72 17.69 -27.89
C SER A 182 -48.30 17.19 -28.09
N VAL A 183 -47.31 17.81 -27.43
CA VAL A 183 -45.91 17.34 -27.44
C VAL A 183 -45.81 15.99 -26.71
N LYS A 184 -46.43 15.87 -25.54
CA LYS A 184 -46.44 14.62 -24.76
C LYS A 184 -47.07 13.46 -25.52
N GLU A 185 -48.22 13.66 -26.16
CA GLU A 185 -48.87 12.63 -26.97
C GLU A 185 -48.08 12.29 -28.24
N ALA A 186 -47.41 13.28 -28.86
CA ALA A 186 -46.53 13.03 -30.00
C ALA A 186 -45.33 12.14 -29.62
N LEU A 187 -44.64 12.47 -28.52
CA LEU A 187 -43.54 11.66 -28.00
C LEU A 187 -44.00 10.23 -27.64
N LYS A 188 -45.18 10.09 -27.05
CA LYS A 188 -45.76 8.78 -26.71
C LYS A 188 -46.10 7.95 -27.96
N THR A 189 -46.60 8.60 -29.01
CA THR A 189 -46.99 7.92 -30.26
C THR A 189 -45.77 7.38 -31.02
N PHE A 190 -44.67 8.13 -31.03
CA PHE A 190 -43.42 7.70 -31.67
C PHE A 190 -42.60 6.76 -30.77
N GLY A 191 -42.70 6.93 -29.45
CA GLY A 191 -41.96 6.13 -28.48
C GLY A 191 -40.52 6.62 -28.29
N THR A 192 -39.88 6.10 -27.25
CA THR A 192 -38.53 6.51 -26.81
C THR A 192 -37.42 6.06 -27.76
N ASP A 193 -37.68 5.09 -28.63
CA ASP A 193 -36.74 4.61 -29.64
C ASP A 193 -36.69 5.50 -30.90
N ASP A 194 -37.67 6.40 -31.08
CA ASP A 194 -37.80 7.21 -32.29
C ASP A 194 -37.86 8.73 -32.04
N ALA A 195 -38.16 9.17 -30.82
CA ALA A 195 -38.21 10.59 -30.46
C ALA A 195 -37.67 10.84 -29.04
N ILE A 196 -36.87 11.91 -28.89
CA ILE A 196 -36.38 12.37 -27.59
C ILE A 196 -36.46 13.89 -27.50
N LEU A 197 -36.84 14.39 -26.32
CA LEU A 197 -36.91 15.81 -26.03
C LEU A 197 -35.50 16.36 -25.76
N MET A 198 -35.20 17.54 -26.28
CA MET A 198 -34.03 18.33 -25.90
C MET A 198 -34.50 19.69 -25.37
N ILE A 199 -34.08 20.05 -24.16
CA ILE A 199 -34.54 21.25 -23.45
C ILE A 199 -33.36 22.18 -23.16
N PRO A 200 -33.36 23.40 -23.69
CA PRO A 200 -32.56 24.51 -23.21
C PRO A 200 -32.71 24.73 -21.69
N PHE A 201 -31.62 24.60 -20.93
CA PHE A 201 -31.64 24.85 -19.49
C PHE A 201 -31.23 26.28 -19.15
N ASP A 202 -29.94 26.58 -19.15
CA ASP A 202 -29.34 27.90 -18.91
C ASP A 202 -28.86 28.57 -20.21
N THR A 203 -29.37 28.10 -21.35
CA THR A 203 -29.20 28.70 -22.68
C THR A 203 -30.38 29.62 -23.03
N ASN A 204 -30.37 30.23 -24.22
CA ASN A 204 -31.35 31.25 -24.61
C ASN A 204 -32.80 30.73 -24.50
N ASP A 205 -33.65 31.50 -23.81
CA ASP A 205 -35.07 31.17 -23.55
C ASP A 205 -35.31 29.79 -22.90
N GLY A 206 -34.31 29.28 -22.17
CA GLY A 206 -34.37 28.02 -21.46
C GLY A 206 -35.05 28.05 -20.09
N MET A 207 -35.09 26.88 -19.45
CA MET A 207 -35.76 26.66 -18.16
C MET A 207 -35.28 27.55 -17.01
N ALA A 208 -34.03 28.04 -17.02
CA ALA A 208 -33.50 28.91 -15.98
C ALA A 208 -34.28 30.24 -15.84
N LYS A 209 -35.08 30.63 -16.84
CA LYS A 209 -35.98 31.79 -16.78
C LYS A 209 -37.25 31.56 -15.94
N ILE A 210 -37.60 30.30 -15.67
CA ILE A 210 -38.75 29.96 -14.83
C ILE A 210 -38.45 30.40 -13.39
N GLN A 211 -39.37 31.10 -12.75
CA GLN A 211 -39.25 31.40 -11.32
C GLN A 211 -39.60 30.14 -10.51
N PHE A 212 -38.58 29.31 -10.22
CA PHE A 212 -38.74 28.01 -9.53
C PHE A 212 -39.52 28.11 -8.21
N ARG A 213 -39.45 29.24 -7.51
CA ARG A 213 -40.21 29.47 -6.26
C ARG A 213 -41.69 29.74 -6.48
N GLU A 214 -42.06 30.36 -7.59
CA GLU A 214 -43.45 30.73 -7.92
C GLU A 214 -44.18 29.59 -8.64
N HIS A 215 -43.44 28.79 -9.40
CA HIS A 215 -43.97 27.66 -10.15
C HIS A 215 -43.25 26.38 -9.75
N TYR A 216 -43.45 25.89 -8.53
CA TYR A 216 -42.66 24.77 -7.99
C TYR A 216 -42.78 23.46 -8.79
N ASN A 217 -43.98 23.11 -9.26
CA ASN A 217 -44.23 21.79 -9.90
C ASN A 217 -43.73 21.73 -11.35
N PHE A 218 -43.98 22.76 -12.15
CA PHE A 218 -43.70 22.78 -13.59
C PHE A 218 -42.22 22.50 -13.97
N PRO A 219 -41.20 23.17 -13.40
CA PRO A 219 -39.81 22.87 -13.71
C PRO A 219 -39.35 21.53 -13.14
N ARG A 220 -39.92 21.04 -12.03
CA ARG A 220 -39.62 19.69 -11.52
C ARG A 220 -40.14 18.61 -12.46
N GLU A 221 -41.33 18.79 -13.02
CA GLU A 221 -41.88 17.88 -14.02
C GLU A 221 -40.99 17.81 -15.27
N LEU A 222 -40.55 18.96 -15.78
CA LEU A 222 -39.64 19.03 -16.93
C LEU A 222 -38.25 18.42 -16.65
N LEU A 223 -37.67 18.69 -15.47
CA LEU A 223 -36.38 18.11 -15.06
C LEU A 223 -36.44 16.60 -14.89
N ALA A 224 -37.59 16.06 -14.47
CA ALA A 224 -37.80 14.63 -14.31
C ALA A 224 -37.95 13.90 -15.65
N MET A 225 -38.34 14.59 -16.74
CA MET A 225 -38.54 13.96 -18.05
C MET A 225 -37.27 13.26 -18.58
N GLU A 226 -37.46 12.22 -19.39
CA GLU A 226 -36.38 11.64 -20.19
C GLU A 226 -36.05 12.59 -21.35
N ALA A 227 -35.14 13.52 -21.08
CA ALA A 227 -34.73 14.56 -22.00
C ALA A 227 -33.22 14.78 -21.97
N ILE A 228 -32.72 15.33 -23.08
CA ILE A 228 -31.38 15.90 -23.19
C ILE A 228 -31.45 17.36 -22.76
N PHE A 229 -30.48 17.84 -21.99
CA PHE A 229 -30.45 19.24 -21.55
C PHE A 229 -29.34 20.01 -22.25
N GLU A 230 -29.70 21.12 -22.90
CA GLU A 230 -28.69 22.02 -23.47
C GLU A 230 -28.24 23.01 -22.40
N VAL A 231 -26.92 23.07 -22.14
CA VAL A 231 -26.34 23.82 -21.03
C VAL A 231 -25.26 24.80 -21.47
N SER A 232 -25.02 25.84 -20.68
CA SER A 232 -23.96 26.83 -20.87
C SER A 232 -22.87 26.73 -19.81
N SER A 233 -23.24 26.45 -18.57
CA SER A 233 -22.33 26.31 -17.43
C SER A 233 -21.77 24.90 -17.30
N LEU A 234 -20.46 24.78 -17.03
CA LEU A 234 -19.83 23.49 -16.75
C LEU A 234 -20.28 22.93 -15.39
N ASP A 235 -20.54 23.78 -14.40
CA ASP A 235 -20.98 23.34 -13.07
C ASP A 235 -22.35 22.67 -13.14
N THR A 236 -23.22 23.22 -13.99
CA THR A 236 -24.54 22.67 -14.31
C THR A 236 -24.43 21.41 -15.15
N ARG A 237 -23.53 21.37 -16.15
CA ARG A 237 -23.24 20.13 -16.89
C ARG A 237 -22.83 19.01 -15.95
N ASP A 238 -21.88 19.29 -15.04
CA ASP A 238 -21.35 18.29 -14.10
C ASP A 238 -22.47 17.80 -13.18
N ALA A 239 -23.34 18.70 -12.71
CA ALA A 239 -24.52 18.30 -11.96
C ALA A 239 -25.49 17.43 -12.78
N PHE A 240 -25.83 17.77 -14.01
CA PHE A 240 -26.72 16.95 -14.85
C PHE A 240 -26.18 15.53 -15.06
N VAL A 241 -24.88 15.38 -15.31
CA VAL A 241 -24.29 14.04 -15.52
C VAL A 241 -24.00 13.28 -14.22
N GLY A 242 -24.35 13.83 -13.05
CA GLY A 242 -24.16 13.18 -11.75
C GLY A 242 -22.75 13.31 -11.16
N MET A 243 -21.95 14.27 -11.62
CA MET A 243 -20.59 14.54 -11.13
C MET A 243 -20.60 15.63 -10.06
N ARG A 244 -20.30 15.26 -8.81
CA ARG A 244 -20.12 16.21 -7.70
C ARG A 244 -18.75 16.86 -7.77
N THR A 245 -18.71 18.19 -7.68
CA THR A 245 -17.48 18.99 -7.70
C THR A 245 -17.54 20.07 -6.61
N PRO A 246 -16.39 20.63 -6.19
CA PRO A 246 -16.39 21.74 -5.22
C PRO A 246 -17.23 22.96 -5.66
N ARG A 247 -17.48 23.11 -6.96
CA ARG A 247 -18.24 24.23 -7.53
C ARG A 247 -19.75 24.02 -7.47
N ASN A 248 -20.23 22.77 -7.52
CA ASN A 248 -21.66 22.45 -7.52
C ASN A 248 -22.17 21.85 -6.20
N GLU A 249 -21.28 21.56 -5.25
CA GLU A 249 -21.59 20.93 -3.96
C GLU A 249 -22.78 21.59 -3.23
N ARG A 250 -22.89 22.92 -3.29
CA ARG A 250 -23.96 23.68 -2.60
C ARG A 250 -25.38 23.35 -3.06
N PHE A 251 -25.55 22.87 -4.29
CA PHE A 251 -26.86 22.58 -4.87
C PHE A 251 -26.99 21.15 -5.41
N PHE A 252 -25.92 20.34 -5.36
CA PHE A 252 -25.86 19.04 -6.02
C PHE A 252 -26.96 18.08 -5.54
N ASP A 253 -27.13 17.92 -4.23
CA ASP A 253 -28.06 16.92 -3.67
C ASP A 253 -29.53 17.28 -3.95
N GLU A 254 -29.92 18.55 -3.80
CA GLU A 254 -31.25 19.04 -4.18
C GLU A 254 -31.50 18.93 -5.69
N PHE A 255 -30.48 19.21 -6.50
CA PHE A 255 -30.55 19.12 -7.95
C PHE A 255 -30.69 17.67 -8.44
N GLN A 256 -29.90 16.73 -7.90
CA GLN A 256 -30.03 15.29 -8.19
C GLN A 256 -31.45 14.80 -7.85
N SER A 257 -31.98 15.22 -6.70
CA SER A 257 -33.35 14.91 -6.29
C SER A 257 -34.40 15.46 -7.27
N ALA A 258 -34.14 16.61 -7.91
CA ALA A 258 -35.06 17.21 -8.87
C ALA A 258 -35.05 16.51 -10.24
N ILE A 259 -33.88 16.07 -10.73
CA ILE A 259 -33.76 15.37 -12.02
C ILE A 259 -34.07 13.87 -11.91
N GLY A 260 -34.06 13.32 -10.70
CA GLY A 260 -34.36 11.91 -10.38
C GLY A 260 -33.23 10.94 -10.73
N GLN A 261 -32.56 11.15 -11.86
CA GLN A 261 -31.40 10.40 -12.30
C GLN A 261 -30.51 11.29 -13.19
N PRO A 262 -29.21 10.97 -13.33
CA PRO A 262 -28.34 11.68 -14.26
C PRO A 262 -28.92 11.79 -15.67
N LYS A 263 -28.71 12.93 -16.33
CA LYS A 263 -29.22 13.27 -17.66
C LYS A 263 -28.08 13.67 -18.59
N LEU A 264 -28.27 13.42 -19.89
CA LEU A 264 -27.33 13.87 -20.90
C LEU A 264 -27.38 15.40 -21.01
N ALA A 265 -26.24 16.03 -20.76
CA ALA A 265 -26.05 17.46 -21.00
C ALA A 265 -25.22 17.68 -22.29
N VAL A 266 -25.66 18.62 -23.11
CA VAL A 266 -25.05 18.98 -24.40
C VAL A 266 -24.95 20.50 -24.57
N ARG A 267 -24.23 20.93 -25.59
CA ARG A 267 -24.10 22.30 -26.06
C ARG A 267 -24.05 22.31 -27.58
N GLY A 268 -25.04 22.94 -28.21
CA GLY A 268 -25.04 23.15 -29.64
C GLY A 268 -24.38 24.47 -30.05
N SER A 269 -24.19 24.65 -31.36
CA SER A 269 -23.71 25.92 -31.92
C SER A 269 -24.81 26.98 -32.03
N ASP A 270 -26.09 26.56 -32.13
CA ASP A 270 -27.23 27.43 -32.45
C ASP A 270 -26.98 28.25 -33.74
N ALA A 271 -26.39 27.57 -34.73
CA ALA A 271 -25.86 28.22 -35.91
C ALA A 271 -26.97 28.60 -36.91
N HIS A 272 -27.18 29.90 -37.12
CA HIS A 272 -28.10 30.47 -38.13
C HIS A 272 -27.40 30.90 -39.44
N ARG A 273 -26.15 30.50 -39.65
CA ARG A 273 -25.39 30.70 -40.90
C ARG A 273 -24.32 29.62 -41.05
N LEU A 274 -23.95 29.31 -42.28
CA LEU A 274 -23.01 28.22 -42.62
C LEU A 274 -21.64 28.35 -41.92
N ALA A 275 -21.13 29.57 -41.81
CA ALA A 275 -19.81 29.84 -41.22
C ALA A 275 -19.71 29.48 -39.73
N ASP A 276 -20.84 29.28 -39.05
CA ASP A 276 -20.91 28.96 -37.61
C ASP A 276 -21.13 27.46 -37.34
N TYR A 277 -21.31 26.63 -38.37
CA TYR A 277 -21.52 25.18 -38.19
C TYR A 277 -20.35 24.55 -37.44
N GLY A 278 -20.66 23.80 -36.38
CA GLY A 278 -19.66 23.19 -35.50
C GLY A 278 -18.89 24.17 -34.61
N LYS A 279 -19.29 25.45 -34.55
CA LYS A 279 -18.66 26.47 -33.67
C LYS A 279 -19.54 26.76 -32.46
N CYS A 280 -19.36 25.98 -31.41
CA CYS A 280 -20.03 26.21 -30.12
C CYS A 280 -19.48 27.47 -29.42
N PRO A 281 -20.33 28.28 -28.77
CA PRO A 281 -19.89 29.44 -28.01
C PRO A 281 -18.86 29.08 -26.92
N ASN A 282 -17.81 29.91 -26.80
CA ASN A 282 -16.70 29.73 -25.85
C ASN A 282 -15.97 28.38 -25.98
N GLU A 283 -15.92 27.78 -27.18
CA GLU A 283 -15.23 26.51 -27.47
C GLU A 283 -15.75 25.32 -26.63
N LYS A 284 -16.99 25.43 -26.16
CA LYS A 284 -17.70 24.39 -25.40
C LYS A 284 -18.33 23.38 -26.35
N TYR A 285 -17.51 22.61 -27.05
CA TYR A 285 -18.01 21.60 -27.99
C TYR A 285 -18.57 20.40 -27.26
N THR A 286 -19.67 19.84 -27.78
CA THR A 286 -20.22 18.57 -27.28
C THR A 286 -19.47 17.41 -27.91
N TRP A 287 -18.96 16.54 -27.06
CA TRP A 287 -18.40 15.26 -27.42
C TRP A 287 -19.28 14.16 -26.85
N ILE A 288 -19.69 13.22 -27.68
CA ILE A 288 -20.45 12.04 -27.26
C ILE A 288 -19.66 10.78 -27.64
N LYS A 289 -19.46 9.89 -26.67
CA LYS A 289 -18.85 8.57 -26.86
C LYS A 289 -19.92 7.54 -27.19
N ALA A 290 -20.25 7.46 -28.46
CA ALA A 290 -21.21 6.51 -29.00
C ALA A 290 -21.07 6.45 -30.52
N GLU A 291 -21.62 5.40 -31.12
CA GLU A 291 -21.88 5.40 -32.56
C GLU A 291 -22.82 6.56 -32.93
N PRO A 292 -22.60 7.28 -34.05
CA PRO A 292 -23.41 8.42 -34.48
C PRO A 292 -24.77 7.94 -35.03
N THR A 293 -25.57 7.36 -34.15
CA THR A 293 -26.89 6.78 -34.41
C THR A 293 -27.85 7.16 -33.28
N PHE A 294 -29.16 7.02 -33.49
CA PHE A 294 -30.13 7.32 -32.43
C PHE A 294 -29.97 6.39 -31.22
N SER A 295 -29.74 5.10 -31.43
CA SER A 295 -29.47 4.16 -30.33
C SER A 295 -28.21 4.52 -29.54
N GLY A 296 -27.15 5.02 -30.21
CA GLY A 296 -25.95 5.54 -29.54
C GLY A 296 -26.23 6.78 -28.71
N LEU A 297 -27.05 7.71 -29.22
CA LEU A 297 -27.50 8.87 -28.46
C LEU A 297 -28.30 8.46 -27.22
N LEU A 298 -29.24 7.51 -27.36
CA LEU A 298 -30.01 6.99 -26.23
C LEU A 298 -29.12 6.25 -25.21
N GLN A 299 -28.07 5.56 -25.66
CA GLN A 299 -27.08 4.95 -24.76
C GLN A 299 -26.31 6.02 -23.97
N ALA A 300 -25.93 7.13 -24.62
CA ALA A 300 -25.32 8.27 -23.93
C ALA A 300 -26.27 8.93 -22.92
N CYS A 301 -27.60 8.87 -23.14
CA CYS A 301 -28.59 9.30 -22.14
C CYS A 301 -28.66 8.39 -20.91
N LYS A 302 -28.36 7.09 -21.07
CA LYS A 302 -28.33 6.12 -19.96
C LYS A 302 -27.05 6.22 -19.14
N GLU A 303 -25.92 6.50 -19.81
CA GLU A 303 -24.58 6.57 -19.20
C GLU A 303 -23.91 7.95 -19.39
N PRO A 304 -24.57 9.06 -18.97
CA PRO A 304 -24.15 10.41 -19.37
C PRO A 304 -22.80 10.85 -18.81
N ASN A 305 -22.40 10.35 -17.63
CA ASN A 305 -21.12 10.69 -17.02
C ASN A 305 -19.93 10.19 -17.85
N ASN A 306 -20.02 8.95 -18.35
CA ASN A 306 -18.93 8.28 -19.07
C ASN A 306 -18.95 8.56 -20.58
N ARG A 307 -20.09 9.04 -21.11
CA ARG A 307 -20.30 9.20 -22.56
C ARG A 307 -20.51 10.62 -23.04
N SER A 308 -20.53 11.63 -22.18
CA SER A 308 -20.63 13.03 -22.58
C SER A 308 -19.46 13.84 -22.08
N TYR A 309 -18.98 14.80 -22.87
CA TYR A 309 -18.01 15.80 -22.44
C TYR A 309 -18.30 17.14 -23.15
N ILE A 310 -18.16 18.26 -22.42
CA ILE A 310 -18.29 19.61 -22.98
C ILE A 310 -16.97 20.36 -22.78
N GLY A 311 -16.32 20.73 -23.88
CA GLY A 311 -15.04 21.42 -23.88
C GLY A 311 -14.29 21.28 -25.21
N LEU A 312 -13.00 21.61 -25.21
CA LEU A 312 -12.17 21.57 -26.40
C LEU A 312 -11.94 20.14 -26.90
N GLU A 313 -11.47 19.25 -26.02
CA GLU A 313 -11.15 17.84 -26.30
C GLU A 313 -11.36 17.02 -25.01
N PRO A 314 -11.97 15.82 -25.07
CA PRO A 314 -12.07 14.90 -23.94
C PRO A 314 -10.69 14.55 -23.37
N PRO A 315 -10.49 14.55 -22.03
CA PRO A 315 -9.17 14.27 -21.42
C PRO A 315 -8.54 12.94 -21.85
N LYS A 316 -9.38 11.91 -22.06
CA LYS A 316 -8.91 10.60 -22.52
C LYS A 316 -8.31 10.66 -23.94
N LEU A 317 -8.94 11.40 -24.86
CA LEU A 317 -8.42 11.56 -26.23
C LEU A 317 -7.07 12.28 -26.23
N GLU A 318 -6.96 13.36 -25.45
CA GLU A 318 -5.69 14.08 -25.27
C GLU A 318 -4.60 13.16 -24.71
N PHE A 319 -4.95 12.33 -23.72
CA PHE A 319 -4.02 11.38 -23.09
C PHE A 319 -3.51 10.31 -24.06
N VAL A 320 -4.39 9.70 -24.87
CA VAL A 320 -4.02 8.72 -25.89
C VAL A 320 -3.11 9.35 -26.94
N ARG A 321 -3.48 10.54 -27.45
CA ARG A 321 -2.71 11.26 -28.47
C ARG A 321 -1.29 11.60 -28.01
N ARG A 322 -1.11 11.92 -26.72
CA ARG A 322 0.21 12.18 -26.12
C ARG A 322 1.01 10.90 -25.84
N ASN A 323 0.35 9.76 -25.68
CA ASN A 323 0.98 8.50 -25.27
C ASN A 323 0.58 7.30 -26.15
N PRO A 324 0.74 7.36 -27.48
CA PRO A 324 0.19 6.34 -28.39
C PRO A 324 0.81 4.94 -28.21
N HIS A 325 1.99 4.85 -27.59
CA HIS A 325 2.67 3.59 -27.29
C HIS A 325 2.06 2.83 -26.10
N LEU A 326 1.13 3.42 -25.35
CA LEU A 326 0.44 2.80 -24.21
C LEU A 326 -0.92 2.18 -24.59
N PHE A 327 -1.30 2.21 -25.87
CA PHE A 327 -2.62 1.77 -26.33
C PHE A 327 -2.48 0.85 -27.55
N VAL A 328 -2.97 -0.38 -27.42
CA VAL A 328 -3.07 -1.32 -28.55
C VAL A 328 -4.26 -0.89 -29.41
N SER A 329 -4.00 -0.51 -30.67
CA SER A 329 -5.07 -0.19 -31.63
C SER A 329 -5.64 -1.42 -32.34
N GLY A 330 -4.93 -2.55 -32.31
CA GLY A 330 -5.43 -3.81 -32.85
C GLY A 330 -4.44 -4.95 -32.85
N VAL A 331 -4.86 -6.10 -33.35
CA VAL A 331 -4.05 -7.31 -33.53
C VAL A 331 -4.28 -7.91 -34.92
N ASP A 332 -3.17 -8.25 -35.58
CA ASP A 332 -3.18 -8.98 -36.83
C ASP A 332 -2.63 -10.39 -36.60
N ILE A 333 -3.34 -11.43 -37.05
CA ILE A 333 -2.90 -12.82 -37.02
C ILE A 333 -3.08 -13.43 -38.41
N ARG A 334 -2.05 -14.10 -38.91
CA ARG A 334 -2.08 -14.76 -40.22
C ARG A 334 -1.28 -16.06 -40.22
N LYS A 335 -1.62 -16.96 -41.14
CA LYS A 335 -0.78 -18.10 -41.46
C LYS A 335 0.51 -17.64 -42.13
N THR A 336 1.60 -18.34 -41.82
CA THR A 336 2.86 -18.17 -42.53
C THR A 336 2.75 -18.75 -43.94
N ALA A 337 3.47 -18.18 -44.90
CA ALA A 337 3.44 -18.64 -46.29
C ALA A 337 3.89 -20.11 -46.46
N SER A 338 4.70 -20.60 -45.52
CA SER A 338 5.21 -21.98 -45.46
C SER A 338 4.36 -22.93 -44.61
N SER A 339 3.17 -22.49 -44.15
CA SER A 339 2.29 -23.27 -43.28
C SER A 339 1.84 -24.59 -43.93
N LYS A 340 1.92 -25.68 -43.18
CA LYS A 340 1.38 -27.00 -43.55
C LYS A 340 0.10 -27.35 -42.78
N GLU A 341 -0.38 -26.45 -41.92
CA GLU A 341 -1.57 -26.67 -41.11
C GLU A 341 -2.85 -26.54 -41.96
N PRO A 342 -3.65 -27.62 -42.10
CA PRO A 342 -4.87 -27.58 -42.90
C PRO A 342 -5.99 -26.75 -42.25
N GLY A 343 -6.05 -26.68 -40.91
CA GLY A 343 -7.08 -25.91 -40.19
C GLY A 343 -6.91 -24.41 -40.33
N VAL A 344 -8.00 -23.66 -40.42
CA VAL A 344 -8.01 -22.20 -40.59
C VAL A 344 -7.60 -21.47 -39.31
N TRP A 345 -8.13 -21.87 -38.16
CA TRP A 345 -7.87 -21.24 -36.86
C TRP A 345 -8.05 -19.72 -36.90
N PHE A 346 -7.02 -18.94 -36.57
CA PHE A 346 -7.03 -17.46 -36.53
C PHE A 346 -6.60 -16.80 -37.85
N ASP A 347 -6.47 -17.56 -38.94
CA ASP A 347 -5.93 -17.03 -40.20
C ASP A 347 -6.75 -15.86 -40.74
N GLY A 348 -6.06 -14.79 -41.15
CA GLY A 348 -6.69 -13.57 -41.66
C GLY A 348 -7.38 -12.70 -40.61
N THR A 349 -7.11 -12.92 -39.31
CA THR A 349 -7.66 -12.07 -38.25
C THR A 349 -7.04 -10.69 -38.32
N LYS A 350 -7.87 -9.66 -38.49
CA LYS A 350 -7.53 -8.24 -38.31
C LYS A 350 -8.58 -7.61 -37.42
N LEU A 351 -8.25 -7.44 -36.14
CA LEU A 351 -9.16 -6.95 -35.12
C LEU A 351 -8.64 -5.60 -34.60
N GLU A 352 -9.50 -4.59 -34.61
CA GLU A 352 -9.20 -3.28 -34.04
C GLU A 352 -9.73 -3.20 -32.61
N PHE A 353 -9.06 -2.43 -31.76
CA PHE A 353 -9.40 -2.27 -30.35
C PHE A 353 -9.74 -0.81 -30.00
N ASN A 354 -10.69 -0.66 -29.09
CA ASN A 354 -10.98 0.59 -28.41
C ASN A 354 -9.89 0.91 -27.37
N GLU A 355 -9.65 2.20 -27.11
CA GLU A 355 -8.61 2.67 -26.17
C GLU A 355 -9.06 2.65 -24.69
N ASP A 356 -10.35 2.43 -24.45
CA ASP A 356 -10.98 2.32 -23.12
C ASP A 356 -11.15 0.85 -22.72
N LEU A 357 -12.40 0.36 -22.54
CA LEU A 357 -12.73 -1.00 -22.15
C LEU A 357 -13.17 -1.84 -23.35
N VAL A 358 -12.44 -2.93 -23.60
CA VAL A 358 -12.78 -3.96 -24.59
C VAL A 358 -13.20 -5.23 -23.85
N ALA A 359 -14.47 -5.63 -23.98
CA ALA A 359 -14.96 -6.88 -23.41
C ALA A 359 -15.02 -7.98 -24.49
N ILE A 360 -14.19 -9.01 -24.32
CA ILE A 360 -14.17 -10.20 -25.18
C ILE A 360 -15.09 -11.26 -24.56
N ILE A 361 -16.17 -11.57 -25.27
CA ILE A 361 -17.20 -12.52 -24.85
C ILE A 361 -17.33 -13.66 -25.86
N GLY A 362 -18.04 -14.72 -25.47
CA GLY A 362 -18.23 -15.89 -26.33
C GLY A 362 -18.46 -17.16 -25.54
N ARG A 363 -19.04 -18.17 -26.18
CA ARG A 363 -19.37 -19.47 -25.54
C ARG A 363 -18.11 -20.19 -25.04
N LYS A 364 -18.28 -21.19 -24.17
CA LYS A 364 -17.16 -22.01 -23.67
C LYS A 364 -16.45 -22.69 -24.86
N GLY A 365 -15.12 -22.55 -24.92
CA GLY A 365 -14.30 -23.12 -26.00
C GLY A 365 -14.35 -22.35 -27.34
N SER A 366 -14.84 -21.11 -27.38
CA SER A 366 -14.87 -20.26 -28.58
C SER A 366 -13.51 -19.70 -29.00
N GLY A 367 -12.50 -19.70 -28.12
CA GLY A 367 -11.17 -19.15 -28.40
C GLY A 367 -10.88 -17.77 -27.77
N LYS A 368 -11.61 -17.37 -26.72
CA LYS A 368 -11.38 -16.10 -26.00
C LYS A 368 -9.98 -16.02 -25.37
N SER A 369 -9.64 -16.96 -24.48
CA SER A 369 -8.33 -17.04 -23.85
C SER A 369 -7.20 -17.27 -24.86
N ALA A 370 -7.51 -17.85 -26.03
CA ALA A 370 -6.53 -17.98 -27.10
C ALA A 370 -6.14 -16.62 -27.71
N LEU A 371 -7.12 -15.72 -27.90
CA LEU A 371 -6.83 -14.35 -28.30
C LEU A 371 -6.06 -13.60 -27.19
N ALA A 372 -6.44 -13.79 -25.92
CA ALA A 372 -5.75 -13.20 -24.78
C ALA A 372 -4.28 -13.63 -24.69
N ASP A 373 -4.00 -14.93 -24.83
CA ASP A 373 -2.65 -15.49 -24.88
C ASP A 373 -1.82 -14.89 -26.03
N VAL A 374 -2.41 -14.71 -27.21
CA VAL A 374 -1.73 -14.07 -28.35
C VAL A 374 -1.41 -12.61 -28.05
N ILE A 375 -2.33 -11.85 -27.47
CA ILE A 375 -2.09 -10.45 -27.10
C ILE A 375 -1.00 -10.35 -26.03
N GLY A 376 -1.07 -11.18 -24.97
CA GLY A 376 -0.05 -11.21 -23.92
C GLY A 376 1.32 -11.64 -24.43
N PHE A 377 1.38 -12.65 -25.30
CA PHE A 377 2.62 -13.08 -25.96
C PHE A 377 3.27 -11.96 -26.76
N LEU A 378 2.50 -11.30 -27.63
CA LEU A 378 3.00 -10.22 -28.49
C LEU A 378 3.31 -8.94 -27.71
N GLY A 379 2.75 -8.80 -26.51
CA GLY A 379 3.03 -7.72 -25.56
C GLY A 379 4.12 -8.03 -24.54
N ASP A 380 4.86 -9.13 -24.72
CA ASP A 380 6.02 -9.51 -23.91
C ASP A 380 5.71 -9.67 -22.40
N THR A 381 4.55 -10.22 -22.07
CA THR A 381 4.20 -10.52 -20.67
C THR A 381 5.14 -11.59 -20.07
N PRO A 382 5.56 -11.45 -18.80
CA PRO A 382 6.36 -12.47 -18.11
C PRO A 382 5.54 -13.72 -17.74
N ASN A 383 4.21 -13.64 -17.83
CA ASN A 383 3.29 -14.69 -17.40
C ASN A 383 3.07 -15.80 -18.46
N GLY A 384 3.97 -15.93 -19.45
CA GLY A 384 3.88 -16.89 -20.55
C GLY A 384 3.71 -18.35 -20.12
N ARG A 385 4.27 -18.74 -18.97
CA ARG A 385 4.13 -20.09 -18.40
C ARG A 385 2.69 -20.48 -18.05
N TYR A 386 1.81 -19.49 -17.87
CA TYR A 386 0.42 -19.67 -17.45
C TYR A 386 -0.57 -19.72 -18.61
N PHE A 387 -0.11 -19.59 -19.85
CA PHE A 387 -0.95 -19.61 -21.04
C PHE A 387 -1.76 -20.90 -21.13
N SER A 388 -3.06 -20.75 -21.36
CA SER A 388 -4.00 -21.88 -21.42
C SER A 388 -4.01 -22.52 -22.81
N PHE A 389 -3.78 -21.73 -23.86
CA PHE A 389 -3.85 -22.10 -25.26
C PHE A 389 -2.47 -22.16 -25.93
N LEU A 390 -1.65 -21.10 -25.81
CA LEU A 390 -0.27 -21.06 -26.36
C LEU A 390 0.71 -21.84 -25.46
N SER A 391 0.40 -23.09 -25.15
CA SER A 391 1.17 -23.98 -24.28
C SER A 391 1.61 -25.26 -25.00
N ASP A 392 2.65 -25.90 -24.44
CA ASP A 392 3.19 -27.21 -24.83
C ASP A 392 2.17 -28.36 -24.73
N LYS A 393 1.07 -28.16 -23.99
CA LYS A 393 -0.05 -29.10 -23.86
C LYS A 393 -1.17 -28.86 -24.89
N ARG A 394 -1.11 -27.78 -25.68
CA ARG A 394 -2.18 -27.34 -26.59
C ARG A 394 -1.64 -26.88 -27.96
N PHE A 395 -1.61 -25.59 -28.24
CA PHE A 395 -1.31 -25.10 -29.60
C PHE A 395 0.19 -25.18 -29.96
N ARG A 396 1.06 -25.38 -28.95
CA ARG A 396 2.52 -25.56 -29.09
C ARG A 396 2.97 -27.00 -28.80
N LEU A 397 2.12 -28.00 -29.06
CA LEU A 397 2.46 -29.41 -28.82
C LEU A 397 3.82 -29.79 -29.47
N PRO A 398 4.76 -30.43 -28.74
CA PRO A 398 6.10 -30.72 -29.28
C PRO A 398 6.12 -31.54 -30.58
N ARG A 399 5.14 -32.43 -30.76
CA ARG A 399 5.02 -33.31 -31.94
C ARG A 399 4.12 -32.75 -33.04
N ASP A 400 3.35 -31.71 -32.76
CA ASP A 400 2.36 -31.12 -33.67
C ASP A 400 2.17 -29.63 -33.34
N ASN A 401 3.26 -28.87 -33.45
CA ASN A 401 3.32 -27.47 -33.04
C ASN A 401 2.60 -26.59 -34.08
N LYS A 402 1.27 -26.56 -33.99
CA LYS A 402 0.40 -25.75 -34.86
C LYS A 402 0.77 -24.28 -34.81
N ALA A 403 1.21 -23.76 -33.66
CA ALA A 403 1.60 -22.36 -33.50
C ALA A 403 2.72 -21.92 -34.46
N ALA A 404 3.59 -22.83 -34.91
CA ALA A 404 4.66 -22.51 -35.87
C ALA A 404 4.14 -22.14 -37.27
N SER A 405 2.88 -22.47 -37.55
CA SER A 405 2.19 -22.14 -38.80
C SER A 405 1.56 -20.75 -38.78
N PHE A 406 1.62 -20.02 -37.66
CA PHE A 406 0.96 -18.73 -37.48
C PHE A 406 1.92 -17.68 -36.94
N GLU A 407 1.73 -16.44 -37.39
CA GLU A 407 2.42 -15.27 -36.87
C GLU A 407 1.42 -14.17 -36.56
N GLY A 408 1.75 -13.33 -35.58
CA GLY A 408 0.92 -12.19 -35.21
C GLY A 408 1.73 -10.94 -34.90
N ARG A 409 1.04 -9.80 -34.85
CA ARG A 409 1.60 -8.53 -34.39
C ARG A 409 0.54 -7.68 -33.68
N LEU A 410 0.99 -6.87 -32.72
CA LEU A 410 0.17 -5.80 -32.14
C LEU A 410 0.37 -4.51 -32.92
N ASN A 411 -0.74 -3.85 -33.22
CA ASN A 411 -0.79 -2.50 -33.74
C ASN A 411 -1.00 -1.55 -32.56
N TRP A 412 -0.33 -0.40 -32.59
CA TRP A 412 -0.37 0.61 -31.53
C TRP A 412 -1.09 1.86 -32.04
N ALA A 413 -1.55 2.72 -31.14
CA ALA A 413 -2.29 3.92 -31.51
C ALA A 413 -1.48 4.86 -32.44
N HIS A 414 -2.19 5.74 -33.14
CA HIS A 414 -1.62 6.53 -34.24
C HIS A 414 -0.35 7.28 -33.83
N GLY A 415 0.72 7.13 -34.63
CA GLY A 415 2.04 7.72 -34.37
C GLY A 415 3.05 6.79 -33.68
N ALA A 416 2.62 5.64 -33.15
CA ALA A 416 3.52 4.61 -32.65
C ALA A 416 3.96 3.62 -33.76
N ARG A 417 5.18 3.09 -33.67
CA ARG A 417 5.68 2.05 -34.58
C ARG A 417 4.89 0.76 -34.35
N ALA A 418 4.30 0.22 -35.42
CA ALA A 418 3.63 -1.08 -35.37
C ALA A 418 4.61 -2.18 -34.94
N GLY A 419 4.10 -3.19 -34.23
CA GLY A 419 4.87 -4.38 -33.89
C GLY A 419 5.27 -5.15 -35.14
N GLU A 420 6.39 -5.87 -35.05
CA GLU A 420 6.82 -6.80 -36.08
C GLU A 420 6.02 -8.10 -35.98
N PHE A 421 5.84 -8.79 -37.11
CA PHE A 421 5.24 -10.12 -37.10
C PHE A 421 6.17 -11.08 -36.36
N ARG A 422 5.64 -11.77 -35.34
CA ARG A 422 6.34 -12.79 -34.57
C ARG A 422 5.62 -14.12 -34.72
N SER A 423 6.39 -15.19 -34.89
CA SER A 423 5.84 -16.54 -34.88
C SER A 423 5.23 -16.85 -33.52
N LEU A 424 4.01 -17.39 -33.49
CA LEU A 424 3.32 -17.77 -32.26
C LEU A 424 3.96 -19.00 -31.58
N SER A 425 4.90 -19.68 -32.25
CA SER A 425 5.71 -20.75 -31.67
C SER A 425 6.95 -20.29 -30.92
N SER A 426 7.35 -19.01 -31.06
CA SER A 426 8.53 -18.48 -30.39
C SER A 426 8.33 -18.40 -28.88
N ASP A 427 9.43 -18.45 -28.13
CA ASP A 427 9.37 -18.28 -26.68
C ASP A 427 9.20 -16.81 -26.29
N THR A 428 8.56 -16.58 -25.13
CA THR A 428 8.49 -15.28 -24.50
C THR A 428 9.89 -14.86 -24.05
N ASN A 429 10.33 -13.67 -24.43
CA ASN A 429 11.61 -13.13 -23.97
C ASN A 429 11.43 -12.54 -22.57
N THR A 430 11.88 -13.24 -21.54
CA THR A 430 11.76 -12.80 -20.14
C THR A 430 12.61 -11.56 -19.81
N ALA A 431 13.55 -11.17 -20.68
CA ALA A 431 14.34 -9.95 -20.54
C ALA A 431 13.75 -8.76 -21.33
N ALA A 432 12.69 -8.97 -22.12
CA ALA A 432 12.02 -7.89 -22.83
C ALA A 432 11.24 -6.99 -21.85
N VAL A 433 11.10 -5.72 -22.21
CA VAL A 433 10.24 -4.79 -21.48
C VAL A 433 8.79 -5.20 -21.71
N GLU A 434 8.05 -5.46 -20.64
CA GLU A 434 6.61 -5.77 -20.72
C GLU A 434 5.87 -4.57 -21.32
N ARG A 435 5.06 -4.83 -22.36
CA ARG A 435 4.26 -3.81 -23.07
C ARG A 435 2.76 -4.02 -22.91
N VAL A 436 2.34 -5.22 -22.53
CA VAL A 436 0.95 -5.54 -22.16
C VAL A 436 0.98 -6.39 -20.90
N LYS A 437 0.28 -5.92 -19.88
CA LYS A 437 0.14 -6.64 -18.62
C LYS A 437 -0.96 -7.68 -18.76
N TYR A 438 -0.60 -8.95 -18.91
CA TYR A 438 -1.57 -10.03 -19.02
C TYR A 438 -1.66 -10.81 -17.71
N LEU A 439 -2.89 -10.95 -17.19
CA LEU A 439 -3.24 -11.80 -16.06
C LEU A 439 -4.07 -12.99 -16.56
N PRO A 440 -3.41 -14.13 -16.89
CA PRO A 440 -4.10 -15.36 -17.26
C PRO A 440 -4.93 -15.90 -16.09
N GLN A 441 -6.05 -16.56 -16.39
CA GLN A 441 -6.95 -17.17 -15.39
C GLN A 441 -6.18 -18.04 -14.38
N ARG A 442 -5.33 -18.97 -14.87
CA ARG A 442 -4.57 -19.89 -14.00
C ARG A 442 -3.61 -19.18 -13.06
N TYR A 443 -2.99 -18.10 -13.53
CA TYR A 443 -2.08 -17.31 -12.71
C TYR A 443 -2.85 -16.63 -11.57
N PHE A 444 -4.02 -16.08 -11.89
CA PHE A 444 -4.91 -15.46 -10.91
C PHE A 444 -5.39 -16.48 -9.86
N GLU A 445 -5.82 -17.67 -10.29
CA GLU A 445 -6.23 -18.75 -9.39
C GLU A 445 -5.11 -19.22 -8.45
N GLU A 446 -3.88 -19.37 -8.95
CA GLU A 446 -2.73 -19.76 -8.11
C GLU A 446 -2.44 -18.69 -7.05
N LEU A 447 -2.43 -17.40 -7.42
CA LEU A 447 -2.24 -16.30 -6.48
C LEU A 447 -3.33 -16.23 -5.40
N CYS A 448 -4.58 -16.58 -5.75
CA CYS A 448 -5.70 -16.57 -4.82
C CYS A 448 -5.75 -17.81 -3.91
N ASN A 449 -5.19 -18.95 -4.33
CA ASN A 449 -5.29 -20.24 -3.62
C ASN A 449 -4.02 -20.65 -2.85
N ASP A 450 -2.93 -19.88 -2.95
CA ASP A 450 -1.60 -20.18 -2.39
C ASP A 450 -1.60 -20.63 -0.90
N HIS A 451 -2.50 -20.08 -0.06
CA HIS A 451 -2.59 -20.42 1.38
C HIS A 451 -3.10 -21.84 1.64
N VAL A 452 -3.83 -22.44 0.70
CA VAL A 452 -4.32 -23.82 0.82
C VAL A 452 -3.20 -24.84 0.52
N GLU A 453 -2.17 -24.42 -0.23
CA GLU A 453 -1.05 -25.27 -0.63
C GLU A 453 0.19 -25.16 0.27
N GLY A 454 0.13 -24.39 1.36
CA GLY A 454 1.24 -24.22 2.32
C GLY A 454 2.37 -23.32 1.81
N LYS A 455 2.09 -22.47 0.83
CA LYS A 455 2.98 -21.41 0.34
C LYS A 455 2.28 -20.08 0.62
N ASP A 456 2.66 -19.37 1.67
CA ASP A 456 1.92 -18.17 2.11
C ASP A 456 2.40 -16.85 1.47
N ASP A 457 3.20 -16.92 0.39
CA ASP A 457 4.10 -15.81 0.05
C ASP A 457 3.96 -15.27 -1.39
N LEU A 458 3.27 -15.95 -2.33
CA LEU A 458 3.18 -15.46 -3.71
C LEU A 458 2.33 -14.19 -3.82
N LEU A 459 1.15 -14.17 -3.19
CA LEU A 459 0.29 -12.98 -3.20
C LEU A 459 0.97 -11.80 -2.51
N GLN A 460 1.62 -12.04 -1.37
CA GLN A 460 2.35 -11.02 -0.64
C GLN A 460 3.49 -10.43 -1.47
N LYS A 461 4.28 -11.27 -2.15
CA LYS A 461 5.35 -10.82 -3.05
C LYS A 461 4.83 -9.99 -4.21
N GLU A 462 3.70 -10.38 -4.82
CA GLU A 462 3.13 -9.60 -5.92
C GLU A 462 2.64 -8.23 -5.43
N LEU A 463 1.99 -8.17 -4.27
CA LEU A 463 1.60 -6.90 -3.64
C LEU A 463 2.83 -6.02 -3.33
N GLN A 464 3.90 -6.60 -2.77
CA GLN A 464 5.16 -5.87 -2.50
C GLN A 464 5.79 -5.33 -3.79
N LYS A 465 5.74 -6.07 -4.89
CA LYS A 465 6.24 -5.63 -6.20
C LYS A 465 5.44 -4.43 -6.73
N VAL A 466 4.10 -4.46 -6.60
CA VAL A 466 3.25 -3.33 -6.96
C VAL A 466 3.55 -2.13 -6.05
N ILE A 467 3.70 -2.31 -4.74
CA ILE A 467 4.03 -1.23 -3.81
C ILE A 467 5.40 -0.62 -4.15
N PHE A 468 6.40 -1.46 -4.44
CA PHE A 468 7.74 -1.01 -4.83
C PHE A 468 7.71 -0.15 -6.10
N SER A 469 6.81 -0.42 -7.05
CA SER A 469 6.69 0.38 -8.27
C SER A 469 6.22 1.83 -7.99
N HIS A 470 5.54 2.06 -6.87
CA HIS A 470 5.06 3.38 -6.44
C HIS A 470 6.09 4.26 -5.78
N LEU A 471 7.15 3.67 -5.22
CA LEU A 471 8.22 4.43 -4.59
C LEU A 471 8.92 5.29 -5.65
N SER A 472 9.11 6.57 -5.33
CA SER A 472 9.91 7.49 -6.15
C SER A 472 11.36 7.01 -6.25
N PRO A 473 12.13 7.43 -7.27
CA PRO A 473 13.55 7.07 -7.37
C PRO A 473 14.36 7.43 -6.12
N SER A 474 14.03 8.55 -5.45
CA SER A 474 14.61 8.95 -4.17
C SER A 474 14.23 8.02 -3.02
N GLU A 475 13.02 7.47 -3.00
CA GLU A 475 12.58 6.52 -1.97
C GLU A 475 13.09 5.10 -2.20
N LYS A 476 13.45 4.76 -3.45
CA LYS A 476 14.02 3.46 -3.79
C LYS A 476 15.47 3.32 -3.35
N GLU A 477 16.22 4.41 -3.17
CA GLU A 477 17.60 4.36 -2.66
C GLU A 477 18.50 3.37 -3.45
N ASN A 478 18.31 3.29 -4.78
CA ASN A 478 18.94 2.32 -5.69
C ASN A 478 18.63 0.83 -5.44
N ALA A 479 17.73 0.51 -4.51
CA ALA A 479 17.22 -0.83 -4.30
C ALA A 479 16.48 -1.37 -5.54
N LYS A 480 16.41 -2.69 -5.65
CA LYS A 480 15.72 -3.44 -6.71
C LYS A 480 14.41 -4.07 -6.23
N SER A 481 14.16 -4.09 -4.92
CA SER A 481 12.94 -4.63 -4.31
C SER A 481 12.55 -3.85 -3.06
N LEU A 482 11.30 -4.03 -2.61
CA LEU A 482 10.82 -3.45 -1.36
C LEU A 482 11.59 -3.98 -0.14
N ASP A 483 11.96 -5.26 -0.16
CA ASP A 483 12.71 -5.88 0.93
C ASP A 483 14.10 -5.25 1.10
N GLU A 484 14.77 -4.92 -0.01
CA GLU A 484 16.06 -4.23 0.02
C GLU A 484 15.92 -2.79 0.56
N VAL A 485 14.84 -2.08 0.22
CA VAL A 485 14.54 -0.76 0.83
C VAL A 485 14.31 -0.90 2.34
N ILE A 486 13.55 -1.92 2.76
CA ILE A 486 13.31 -2.20 4.18
C ILE A 486 14.63 -2.48 4.89
N GLU A 487 15.53 -3.24 4.28
CA GLU A 487 16.84 -3.56 4.84
C GLU A 487 17.72 -2.32 4.99
N ILE A 488 17.86 -1.51 3.94
CA ILE A 488 18.65 -0.26 3.95
C ILE A 488 18.15 0.68 5.06
N ARG A 489 16.83 0.93 5.12
CA ARG A 489 16.24 1.83 6.12
C ARG A 489 16.25 1.28 7.54
N SER A 490 16.25 -0.05 7.69
CA SER A 490 16.25 -0.70 9.00
C SER A 490 17.65 -1.04 9.51
N ALA A 491 18.71 -0.92 8.70
CA ALA A 491 20.07 -1.34 9.04
C ALA A 491 20.57 -0.73 10.36
N VAL A 492 20.44 0.59 10.52
CA VAL A 492 20.85 1.31 11.75
C VAL A 492 20.08 0.82 12.97
N ILE A 493 18.78 0.52 12.80
CA ILE A 493 17.92 0.02 13.88
C ILE A 493 18.29 -1.42 14.23
N GLN A 494 18.57 -2.26 13.23
CA GLN A 494 19.03 -3.64 13.42
C GLN A 494 20.38 -3.69 14.15
N ASP A 495 21.31 -2.79 13.85
CA ASP A 495 22.59 -2.72 14.55
C ASP A 495 22.44 -2.26 16.00
N ARG A 496 21.54 -1.30 16.26
CA ARG A 496 21.13 -0.94 17.63
C ARG A 496 20.52 -2.13 18.37
N LEU A 497 19.60 -2.84 17.74
CA LEU A 497 18.93 -4.02 18.30
C LEU A 497 19.96 -5.11 18.68
N ARG A 498 20.91 -5.41 17.77
CA ARG A 498 22.00 -6.36 18.03
C ARG A 498 22.88 -5.93 19.21
N ARG A 499 23.24 -4.64 19.30
CA ARG A 499 24.03 -4.10 20.42
C ARG A 499 23.27 -4.19 21.75
N ASN A 500 22.00 -3.81 21.78
CA ASN A 500 21.18 -3.86 22.98
C ASN A 500 20.97 -5.31 23.47
N ARG A 501 20.79 -6.28 22.56
CA ARG A 501 20.74 -7.72 22.91
C ARG A 501 22.04 -8.21 23.54
N LYS A 502 23.20 -7.83 22.99
CA LYS A 502 24.51 -8.13 23.59
C LYS A 502 24.70 -7.47 24.97
N GLU A 503 24.18 -6.26 25.15
CA GLU A 503 24.24 -5.59 26.45
C GLU A 503 23.39 -6.31 27.51
N VAL A 504 22.19 -6.79 27.13
CA VAL A 504 21.38 -7.66 28.00
C VAL A 504 22.15 -8.93 28.37
N GLU A 505 22.80 -9.60 27.41
CA GLU A 505 23.62 -10.79 27.67
C GLU A 505 24.75 -10.51 28.67
N ARG A 506 25.46 -9.38 28.49
CA ARG A 506 26.52 -8.92 29.38
C ARG A 506 26.01 -8.65 30.80
N LEU A 507 24.87 -7.96 30.92
CA LEU A 507 24.24 -7.64 32.20
C LEU A 507 23.77 -8.92 32.90
N ASN A 508 23.11 -9.83 32.19
CA ASN A 508 22.67 -11.12 32.71
C ASN A 508 23.84 -11.97 33.21
N GLY A 509 24.96 -12.01 32.48
CA GLY A 509 26.18 -12.68 32.94
C GLY A 509 26.71 -12.12 34.26
N ARG A 510 26.73 -10.78 34.42
CA ARG A 510 27.16 -10.12 35.66
C ARG A 510 26.18 -10.34 36.81
N ILE A 511 24.88 -10.28 36.55
CA ILE A 511 23.83 -10.58 37.54
C ILE A 511 23.96 -12.02 38.02
N ALA A 512 24.15 -12.98 37.11
CA ALA A 512 24.31 -14.39 37.47
C ALA A 512 25.53 -14.61 38.38
N MET A 513 26.67 -14.00 38.05
CA MET A 513 27.89 -14.09 38.85
C MET A 513 27.74 -13.48 40.25
N LEU A 514 27.13 -12.29 40.36
CA LEU A 514 26.94 -11.61 41.65
C LEU A 514 25.85 -12.27 42.51
N SER A 515 24.79 -12.82 41.89
CA SER A 515 23.70 -13.48 42.61
C SER A 515 24.17 -14.73 43.37
N THR A 516 25.16 -15.46 42.85
CA THR A 516 25.79 -16.57 43.57
C THR A 516 26.56 -16.09 44.82
N ARG A 517 27.19 -14.92 44.74
CA ARG A 517 27.97 -14.35 45.86
C ARG A 517 27.08 -13.73 46.94
N ALA A 518 25.97 -13.10 46.56
CA ALA A 518 25.01 -12.46 47.46
C ALA A 518 23.94 -13.41 48.03
N GLY A 519 23.99 -14.71 47.70
CA GLY A 519 22.93 -15.66 48.04
C GLY A 519 22.73 -15.84 49.56
N HIS A 520 21.47 -16.06 49.97
CA HIS A 520 21.10 -16.32 51.35
C HIS A 520 21.90 -17.49 51.98
N ASP A 521 22.11 -18.56 51.24
CA ASP A 521 22.88 -19.72 51.68
C ASP A 521 24.36 -19.36 51.94
N ARG A 522 24.92 -18.43 51.15
CA ARG A 522 26.28 -17.92 51.36
C ARG A 522 26.35 -17.03 52.59
N ALA A 523 25.37 -16.15 52.79
CA ALA A 523 25.26 -15.34 54.00
C ALA A 523 25.17 -16.21 55.27
N MET A 524 24.36 -17.27 55.23
CA MET A 524 24.25 -18.25 56.32
C MET A 524 25.56 -19.02 56.54
N HIS A 525 26.24 -19.42 55.47
CA HIS A 525 27.56 -20.05 55.57
C HIS A 525 28.58 -19.13 56.24
N LEU A 526 28.69 -17.88 55.79
CA LEU A 526 29.61 -16.89 56.36
C LEU A 526 29.31 -16.61 57.84
N ARG A 527 28.03 -16.54 58.23
CA ARG A 527 27.62 -16.41 59.64
C ARG A 527 28.06 -17.60 60.49
N ARG A 528 27.81 -18.83 60.02
CA ARG A 528 28.25 -20.05 60.73
C ARG A 528 29.76 -20.15 60.83
N GLU A 529 30.46 -19.71 59.79
CA GLU A 529 31.91 -19.66 59.75
C GLU A 529 32.46 -18.64 60.76
N LEU A 530 31.82 -17.46 60.88
CA LEU A 530 32.12 -16.48 61.93
C LEU A 530 31.83 -17.01 63.33
N ASP A 531 30.70 -17.71 63.54
CA ASP A 531 30.39 -18.33 64.83
C ASP A 531 31.48 -19.33 65.24
N LEU A 532 31.96 -20.14 64.29
CA LEU A 532 33.06 -21.07 64.52
C LEU A 532 34.38 -20.33 64.82
N PHE A 533 34.67 -19.23 64.14
CA PHE A 533 35.84 -18.40 64.48
C PHE A 533 35.71 -17.78 65.87
N LEU A 534 34.55 -17.28 66.26
CA LEU A 534 34.30 -16.73 67.61
C LEU A 534 34.49 -17.80 68.68
N GLU A 535 34.04 -19.03 68.43
CA GLU A 535 34.29 -20.17 69.31
C GLU A 535 35.79 -20.49 69.42
N LYS A 536 36.51 -20.55 68.29
CA LYS A 536 37.97 -20.75 68.29
C LYS A 536 38.72 -19.63 69.02
N ILE A 537 38.34 -18.36 68.79
CA ILE A 537 38.90 -17.19 69.49
C ILE A 537 38.66 -17.34 71.00
N ARG A 538 37.46 -17.71 71.41
CA ARG A 538 37.11 -17.91 72.82
C ARG A 538 37.93 -19.03 73.46
N VAL A 539 38.00 -20.20 72.83
CA VAL A 539 38.78 -21.34 73.32
C VAL A 539 40.25 -20.95 73.41
N LEU A 540 40.80 -20.30 72.39
CA LEU A 540 42.18 -19.84 72.39
C LEU A 540 42.44 -18.84 73.53
N LYS A 541 41.54 -17.88 73.76
CA LYS A 541 41.61 -16.93 74.88
C LYS A 541 41.59 -17.61 76.25
N GLU A 542 40.75 -18.64 76.42
CA GLU A 542 40.67 -19.39 77.69
C GLU A 542 41.96 -20.18 77.99
N HIS A 543 42.78 -20.48 76.97
CA HIS A 543 44.06 -21.18 77.08
C HIS A 543 45.28 -20.25 76.98
N GLU A 544 45.10 -18.94 77.22
CA GLU A 544 46.21 -17.98 77.26
C GLU A 544 47.27 -18.41 78.31
N PRO A 545 48.52 -18.71 77.89
CA PRO A 545 49.56 -19.20 78.78
C PRO A 545 49.93 -18.14 79.83
N LYS A 546 49.93 -18.52 81.11
CA LYS A 546 50.36 -17.64 82.20
C LYS A 546 51.88 -17.70 82.35
N VAL A 547 52.58 -16.70 81.83
CA VAL A 547 54.04 -16.56 82.00
C VAL A 547 54.35 -16.10 83.42
N GLN A 548 55.14 -16.87 84.17
CA GLN A 548 55.57 -16.48 85.51
C GLN A 548 56.71 -15.44 85.47
N LEU A 549 56.98 -14.75 86.59
CA LEU A 549 58.13 -13.84 86.69
C LEU A 549 59.44 -14.63 86.51
N PRO A 550 60.46 -14.06 85.84
CA PRO A 550 61.74 -14.75 85.60
C PRO A 550 62.34 -15.27 86.92
N PRO A 551 62.92 -16.49 86.94
CA PRO A 551 63.50 -17.05 88.15
C PRO A 551 64.64 -16.15 88.66
N LYS A 552 64.55 -15.70 89.92
CA LYS A 552 65.65 -14.94 90.56
C LYS A 552 66.83 -15.87 90.79
N SER A 553 67.87 -15.72 89.98
CA SER A 553 69.17 -16.35 90.16
C SER A 553 70.19 -15.26 90.52
N ASP A 554 70.94 -15.46 91.61
CA ASP A 554 72.07 -14.60 91.99
C ASP A 554 73.36 -14.96 91.21
N ASP A 555 73.26 -15.78 90.15
CA ASP A 555 74.37 -16.18 89.28
C ASP A 555 74.58 -15.16 88.12
N PRO A 556 75.69 -14.39 88.11
CA PRO A 556 75.96 -13.38 87.09
C PRO A 556 76.10 -13.95 85.67
N GLY A 557 76.53 -15.22 85.53
CA GLY A 557 76.73 -15.86 84.23
C GLY A 557 75.41 -16.19 83.53
N LEU A 558 74.36 -16.43 84.30
CA LEU A 558 73.07 -16.87 83.82
C LEU A 558 72.16 -15.68 83.42
N ALA A 559 72.31 -14.54 84.12
CA ALA A 559 71.72 -13.27 83.70
C ALA A 559 72.26 -12.80 82.33
N GLN A 560 73.59 -12.90 82.12
CA GLN A 560 74.21 -12.59 80.82
C GLN A 560 73.74 -13.54 79.70
N LEU A 561 73.53 -14.82 80.00
CA LEU A 561 73.03 -15.79 79.01
C LEU A 561 71.58 -15.49 78.59
N ASN A 562 70.70 -15.19 79.54
CA ASN A 562 69.31 -14.81 79.25
C ASN A 562 69.21 -13.48 78.49
N GLU A 563 70.05 -12.50 78.80
CA GLU A 563 70.14 -11.24 78.06
C GLU A 563 70.63 -11.45 76.62
N ALA A 564 71.62 -12.33 76.42
CA ALA A 564 72.10 -12.71 75.10
C ALA A 564 71.04 -13.46 74.27
N ILE A 565 70.25 -14.34 74.89
CA ILE A 565 69.12 -15.03 74.25
C ILE A 565 68.04 -14.03 73.83
N SER A 566 67.62 -13.14 74.74
CA SER A 566 66.64 -12.10 74.44
C SER A 566 67.11 -11.16 73.33
N LYS A 567 68.41 -10.84 73.28
CA LYS A 567 69.01 -10.05 72.21
C LYS A 567 68.97 -10.78 70.87
N ALA A 568 69.37 -12.05 70.82
CA ALA A 568 69.33 -12.86 69.59
C ALA A 568 67.88 -13.09 69.10
N GLU A 569 66.91 -13.25 70.01
CA GLU A 569 65.48 -13.31 69.68
C GLU A 569 64.97 -11.98 69.13
N GLY A 570 65.41 -10.85 69.71
CA GLY A 570 65.12 -9.51 69.20
C GLY A 570 65.65 -9.31 67.78
N GLU A 571 66.91 -9.66 67.53
CA GLU A 571 67.55 -9.57 66.21
C GLU A 571 66.86 -10.48 65.16
N LEU A 572 66.45 -11.69 65.56
CA LEU A 572 65.72 -12.61 64.68
C LEU A 572 64.31 -12.09 64.35
N ARG A 573 63.58 -11.58 65.36
CA ARG A 573 62.24 -10.97 65.16
C ARG A 573 62.32 -9.72 64.28
N GLU A 574 63.34 -8.88 64.43
CA GLU A 574 63.56 -7.73 63.55
C GLU A 574 63.82 -8.19 62.11
N ALA A 575 64.69 -9.19 61.90
CA ALA A 575 64.95 -9.74 60.57
C ALA A 575 63.68 -10.31 59.92
N ASP A 576 62.87 -11.08 60.66
CA ASP A 576 61.61 -11.65 60.18
C ASP A 576 60.57 -10.58 59.83
N ASN A 577 60.45 -9.53 60.64
CA ASN A 577 59.56 -8.40 60.36
C ASN A 577 59.97 -7.65 59.09
N VAL A 578 61.26 -7.40 58.89
CA VAL A 578 61.77 -6.73 57.68
C VAL A 578 61.57 -7.60 56.43
N ILE A 579 61.77 -8.92 56.54
CA ILE A 579 61.47 -9.86 55.44
C ILE A 579 59.97 -9.86 55.10
N ALA A 580 59.10 -9.92 56.11
CA ALA A 580 57.65 -9.88 55.91
C ALA A 580 57.20 -8.56 55.26
N GLN A 581 57.77 -7.43 55.69
CA GLN A 581 57.54 -6.12 55.09
C GLN A 581 57.95 -6.10 53.60
N LYS A 582 59.15 -6.61 53.27
CA LYS A 582 59.65 -6.68 51.89
C LYS A 582 58.81 -7.60 51.01
N ARG A 583 58.32 -8.73 51.52
CA ARG A 583 57.37 -9.60 50.78
C ARG A 583 56.06 -8.87 50.47
N LYS A 584 55.52 -8.10 51.43
CA LYS A 584 54.32 -7.28 51.21
C LYS A 584 54.55 -6.19 50.15
N GLU A 585 55.73 -5.57 50.12
CA GLU A 585 56.14 -4.63 49.07
C GLU A 585 56.20 -5.31 47.69
N GLN A 586 56.71 -6.55 47.61
CA GLN A 586 56.79 -7.35 46.38
C GLN A 586 55.40 -7.64 45.81
N ASP A 587 54.47 -8.11 46.64
CA ASP A 587 53.10 -8.42 46.21
C ASP A 587 52.33 -7.16 45.78
N SER A 588 52.53 -6.04 46.49
CA SER A 588 51.97 -4.74 46.10
C SER A 588 52.47 -4.27 44.74
N ALA A 589 53.78 -4.41 44.47
CA ALA A 589 54.38 -4.05 43.19
C ALA A 589 53.82 -4.91 42.04
N ARG A 590 53.70 -6.23 42.24
CA ARG A 590 53.09 -7.15 41.26
C ARG A 590 51.65 -6.80 40.93
N LEU A 591 50.84 -6.48 41.94
CA LEU A 591 49.45 -6.05 41.73
C LEU A 591 49.38 -4.75 40.92
N LYS A 592 50.21 -3.75 41.25
CA LYS A 592 50.25 -2.47 40.54
C LYS A 592 50.64 -2.65 39.07
N LEU A 593 51.65 -3.47 38.77
CA LEU A 593 52.05 -3.77 37.38
C LEU A 593 50.93 -4.45 36.58
N ARG A 594 50.21 -5.39 37.19
CA ARG A 594 49.04 -6.01 36.55
C ARG A 594 47.95 -4.97 36.23
N ARG A 595 47.65 -4.06 37.17
CA ARG A 595 46.65 -3.00 36.95
C ARG A 595 47.06 -2.02 35.84
N ILE A 596 48.34 -1.67 35.74
CA ILE A 596 48.88 -0.88 34.63
C ILE A 596 48.61 -1.57 33.28
N GLY A 597 48.85 -2.88 33.20
CA GLY A 597 48.54 -3.68 32.01
C GLY A 597 47.06 -3.67 31.64
N GLU A 598 46.16 -3.82 32.62
CA GLU A 598 44.70 -3.77 32.42
C GLU A 598 44.23 -2.40 31.87
N VAL A 599 44.79 -1.30 32.39
CA VAL A 599 44.46 0.06 31.91
C VAL A 599 44.93 0.26 30.47
N ARG A 600 46.16 -0.15 30.14
CA ARG A 600 46.68 -0.06 28.75
C ARG A 600 45.79 -0.82 27.77
N ALA A 601 45.37 -2.04 28.12
CA ALA A 601 44.51 -2.86 27.27
C ALA A 601 43.16 -2.19 26.98
N ARG A 602 42.54 -1.55 27.99
CA ARG A 602 41.28 -0.80 27.81
C ARG A 602 41.44 0.43 26.92
N VAL A 603 42.53 1.18 27.09
CA VAL A 603 42.82 2.35 26.25
C VAL A 603 43.08 1.94 24.80
N ALA A 604 43.76 0.80 24.57
CA ALA A 604 43.95 0.26 23.23
C ALA A 604 42.61 -0.12 22.56
N ALA A 605 41.72 -0.81 23.29
CA ALA A 605 40.38 -1.15 22.79
C ALA A 605 39.53 0.09 22.43
N LEU A 606 39.66 1.17 23.20
CA LEU A 606 38.98 2.43 22.89
C LEU A 606 39.47 3.05 21.57
N ARG A 607 40.80 3.02 21.32
CA ARG A 607 41.37 3.50 20.04
C ARG A 607 40.83 2.69 18.87
N GLU A 608 40.79 1.37 19.00
CA GLU A 608 40.28 0.46 17.96
C GLU A 608 38.80 0.74 17.66
N SER A 609 37.97 0.96 18.69
CA SER A 609 36.55 1.30 18.50
C SER A 609 36.33 2.63 17.77
N VAL A 610 37.22 3.61 17.93
CA VAL A 610 37.12 4.90 17.22
C VAL A 610 37.53 4.74 15.75
N GLU A 611 38.52 3.89 15.46
CA GLU A 611 38.92 3.59 14.08
C GLU A 611 37.86 2.77 13.33
N ASP A 612 37.19 1.82 13.99
CA ASP A 612 36.04 1.11 13.41
C ASP A 612 34.90 2.07 13.05
N ALA A 613 34.59 3.03 13.93
CA ALA A 613 33.58 4.05 13.68
C ALA A 613 33.97 4.97 12.49
N ARG A 614 35.25 5.33 12.38
CA ARG A 614 35.79 6.06 11.23
C ARG A 614 35.56 5.31 9.93
N GLY A 615 35.83 4.00 9.91
CA GLY A 615 35.61 3.14 8.74
C GLY A 615 34.14 3.06 8.34
N GLN A 616 33.23 2.83 9.30
CA GLN A 616 31.79 2.72 9.05
C GLN A 616 31.16 4.01 8.50
N MET A 617 31.71 5.17 8.88
CA MET A 617 31.18 6.47 8.46
C MET A 617 31.86 7.03 7.22
N HIS A 618 32.88 6.36 6.66
CA HIS A 618 33.74 6.90 5.61
C HIS A 618 32.95 7.32 4.36
N ASP A 619 32.16 6.41 3.80
CA ASP A 619 31.44 6.65 2.53
C ASP A 619 30.39 7.76 2.69
N ALA A 620 29.60 7.71 3.78
CA ALA A 620 28.58 8.71 4.07
C ALA A 620 29.17 10.12 4.31
N LEU A 621 30.29 10.21 5.03
CA LEU A 621 30.96 11.49 5.28
C LEU A 621 31.64 12.04 4.02
N SER A 622 32.13 11.16 3.13
CA SER A 622 32.69 11.52 1.83
C SER A 622 31.64 12.15 0.91
N GLU A 623 30.44 11.56 0.83
CA GLU A 623 29.31 12.12 0.07
C GLU A 623 28.87 13.49 0.59
N LEU A 624 28.96 13.71 1.91
CA LEU A 624 28.64 14.98 2.57
C LEU A 624 29.78 16.01 2.52
N GLY A 625 30.98 15.62 2.09
CA GLY A 625 32.15 16.50 2.04
C GLY A 625 32.73 16.89 3.41
N ILE A 626 32.49 16.09 4.45
CA ILE A 626 32.94 16.34 5.84
C ILE A 626 34.01 15.31 6.22
N GLY A 627 35.09 15.74 6.87
CA GLY A 627 36.12 14.81 7.38
C GLY A 627 35.77 14.27 8.77
N PHE A 628 36.06 12.99 9.06
CA PHE A 628 35.82 12.38 10.38
C PHE A 628 36.48 13.19 11.52
N GLU A 629 37.67 13.74 11.26
CA GLU A 629 38.44 14.58 12.21
C GLU A 629 37.79 15.91 12.57
N GLN A 630 36.77 16.33 11.81
CA GLN A 630 35.95 17.51 12.10
C GLN A 630 34.82 17.18 13.09
N LEU A 631 34.49 15.89 13.26
CA LEU A 631 33.43 15.41 14.15
C LEU A 631 33.98 14.83 15.46
N VAL A 632 35.05 14.04 15.37
CA VAL A 632 35.63 13.32 16.52
C VAL A 632 37.15 13.48 16.54
N ARG A 633 37.72 13.84 17.69
CA ARG A 633 39.16 13.82 17.96
C ARG A 633 39.44 13.08 19.26
N LEU A 634 40.34 12.09 19.21
CA LEU A 634 40.80 11.34 20.38
C LEU A 634 42.30 11.58 20.58
N GLU A 635 42.67 12.12 21.73
CA GLU A 635 44.05 12.29 22.17
C GLU A 635 44.31 11.43 23.41
N VAL A 636 45.39 10.66 23.40
CA VAL A 636 45.70 9.68 24.45
C VAL A 636 47.16 9.82 24.86
N ASP A 637 47.38 10.20 26.11
CA ASP A 637 48.69 10.29 26.75
C ASP A 637 48.87 9.18 27.79
N LEU A 638 49.91 8.36 27.62
CA LEU A 638 50.27 7.26 28.52
C LEU A 638 51.60 7.50 29.26
N SER A 639 52.22 8.67 29.09
CA SER A 639 53.54 8.98 29.64
C SER A 639 53.61 8.86 31.17
N GLY A 640 52.54 9.23 31.87
CA GLY A 640 52.41 9.05 33.32
C GLY A 640 52.41 7.59 33.75
N LEU A 641 51.79 6.70 32.96
CA LEU A 641 51.78 5.25 33.20
C LEU A 641 53.14 4.63 32.91
N ASP A 642 53.82 5.05 31.85
CA ASP A 642 55.18 4.59 31.51
C ASP A 642 56.17 4.91 32.65
N THR A 643 56.08 6.14 33.19
CA THR A 643 56.93 6.59 34.32
C THR A 643 56.65 5.79 35.59
N LEU A 644 55.37 5.55 35.89
CA LEU A 644 54.95 4.77 37.06
C LEU A 644 55.41 3.31 36.96
N GLU A 645 55.28 2.70 35.78
CA GLU A 645 55.70 1.31 35.53
C GLU A 645 57.20 1.12 35.71
N ALA A 646 58.00 2.06 35.17
CA ALA A 646 59.46 2.05 35.34
C ALA A 646 59.87 2.15 36.81
N ALA A 647 59.23 3.05 37.58
CA ALA A 647 59.51 3.21 39.00
C ALA A 647 59.15 1.95 39.82
N ILE A 648 58.02 1.30 39.52
CA ILE A 648 57.58 0.08 40.22
C ILE A 648 58.48 -1.11 39.87
N LYS A 649 58.90 -1.25 38.61
CA LYS A 649 59.86 -2.29 38.18
C LYS A 649 61.23 -2.13 38.86
N ALA A 650 61.71 -0.89 38.99
CA ALA A 650 62.94 -0.59 39.72
C ALA A 650 62.82 -1.01 41.19
N ALA A 651 61.75 -0.58 41.88
CA ALA A 651 61.49 -0.95 43.26
C ALA A 651 61.34 -2.48 43.45
N GLN A 652 60.70 -3.17 42.50
CA GLN A 652 60.57 -4.63 42.53
C GLN A 652 61.93 -5.32 42.44
N THR A 653 62.83 -4.82 41.60
CA THR A 653 64.19 -5.37 41.44
C THR A 653 64.99 -5.22 42.73
N ASP A 654 64.85 -4.10 43.43
CA ASP A 654 65.51 -3.87 44.72
C ASP A 654 64.97 -4.79 45.83
N VAL A 655 63.65 -5.00 45.86
CA VAL A 655 63.01 -5.94 46.80
C VAL A 655 63.41 -7.39 46.52
N GLU A 656 63.51 -7.79 45.24
CA GLU A 656 63.96 -9.12 44.84
C GLU A 656 65.43 -9.38 45.23
N ARG A 657 66.30 -8.37 45.10
CA ARG A 657 67.70 -8.47 45.56
C ARG A 657 67.78 -8.64 47.09
N ALA A 658 66.96 -7.90 47.85
CA ALA A 658 66.92 -7.99 49.32
C ALA A 658 66.40 -9.35 49.84
N LEU A 659 65.54 -10.03 49.07
CA LEU A 659 64.94 -11.33 49.37
C LEU A 659 65.65 -12.51 48.67
N SER A 660 66.86 -12.33 48.15
CA SER A 660 67.61 -13.40 47.48
C SER A 660 68.04 -14.49 48.48
N PRO A 661 67.85 -15.80 48.19
CA PRO A 661 68.24 -16.88 49.10
C PRO A 661 69.76 -16.95 49.38
N ASP A 662 70.57 -16.64 48.36
CA ASP A 662 72.03 -16.82 48.39
C ASP A 662 72.80 -15.49 48.20
N GLY A 663 72.12 -14.35 48.33
CA GLY A 663 72.73 -13.04 48.11
C GLY A 663 73.59 -12.59 49.28
N GLU A 664 74.85 -12.22 49.02
CA GLU A 664 75.73 -11.55 49.98
C GLU A 664 75.06 -10.25 50.47
N GLY A 665 74.71 -10.17 51.76
CA GLY A 665 73.95 -9.04 52.32
C GLY A 665 72.42 -9.11 52.16
N SER A 666 71.87 -10.24 51.70
CA SER A 666 70.42 -10.45 51.68
C SER A 666 69.84 -10.61 53.09
N LEU A 667 68.58 -10.24 53.25
CA LEU A 667 67.87 -10.34 54.53
C LEU A 667 67.69 -11.81 54.97
N ILE A 668 67.63 -12.73 54.01
CA ILE A 668 67.50 -14.17 54.25
C ILE A 668 68.81 -14.74 54.82
N VAL A 669 69.96 -14.34 54.29
CA VAL A 669 71.27 -14.75 54.81
C VAL A 669 71.54 -14.12 56.18
N SER A 670 71.17 -12.85 56.39
CA SER A 670 71.34 -12.18 57.69
C SER A 670 70.46 -12.74 58.81
N ARG A 671 69.33 -13.39 58.47
CA ARG A 671 68.45 -14.10 59.42
C ARG A 671 69.10 -15.36 60.00
N HIS A 672 69.94 -16.04 59.21
CA HIS A 672 70.54 -17.32 59.60
C HIS A 672 71.50 -17.18 60.79
N GLN A 673 72.25 -16.08 60.88
CA GLN A 673 73.24 -15.86 61.94
C GLN A 673 72.64 -15.76 63.36
N PRO A 674 71.63 -14.92 63.64
CA PRO A 674 70.94 -14.90 64.93
C PRO A 674 70.17 -16.20 65.20
N GLU A 675 69.62 -16.86 64.17
CA GLU A 675 68.95 -18.18 64.31
C GLU A 675 69.90 -19.27 64.82
N THR A 676 71.12 -19.33 64.27
CA THR A 676 72.16 -20.28 64.70
C THR A 676 72.66 -19.96 66.12
N THR A 677 72.89 -18.67 66.39
CA THR A 677 73.35 -18.17 67.70
C THR A 677 72.33 -18.45 68.81
N LEU A 678 71.04 -18.27 68.51
CA LEU A 678 69.95 -18.56 69.42
C LEU A 678 69.86 -20.06 69.77
N ALA A 679 70.02 -20.93 68.78
CA ALA A 679 70.02 -22.38 68.98
C ALA A 679 71.18 -22.84 69.90
N GLU A 680 72.38 -22.27 69.71
CA GLU A 680 73.55 -22.55 70.55
C GLU A 680 73.42 -22.04 71.98
N LEU A 681 72.82 -20.86 72.17
CA LEU A 681 72.60 -20.26 73.49
C LEU A 681 71.52 -21.01 74.29
N LYS A 682 70.42 -21.42 73.63
CA LYS A 682 69.35 -22.20 74.28
C LYS A 682 69.80 -23.58 74.76
N ALA A 683 70.83 -24.18 74.13
CA ALA A 683 71.39 -25.47 74.55
C ALA A 683 72.15 -25.42 75.89
N LYS A 684 72.57 -24.24 76.36
CA LYS A 684 73.39 -24.04 77.58
C LYS A 684 72.56 -23.78 78.85
N LEU A 685 71.23 -23.72 78.77
CA LEU A 685 70.33 -23.42 79.89
C LEU A 685 70.10 -24.64 80.80
N ASP A 686 70.05 -24.38 82.11
CA ASP A 686 69.65 -25.29 83.18
C ASP A 686 68.11 -25.46 83.26
N GLU A 687 67.64 -26.48 83.99
CA GLU A 687 66.24 -26.95 83.94
C GLU A 687 65.17 -25.90 84.34
N PRO A 688 65.38 -25.01 85.32
CA PRO A 688 64.43 -23.94 85.66
C PRO A 688 64.30 -22.85 84.58
N ASN A 689 65.41 -22.42 83.96
CA ASN A 689 65.35 -21.41 82.90
C ASN A 689 64.86 -21.96 81.58
N ARG A 690 65.10 -23.26 81.31
CA ARG A 690 64.52 -23.96 80.16
C ARG A 690 62.98 -23.98 80.25
N ARG A 691 62.40 -24.08 81.45
CA ARG A 691 60.94 -23.97 81.66
C ARG A 691 60.39 -22.55 81.46
N TYR A 692 61.07 -21.51 81.95
CA TYR A 692 60.66 -20.12 81.72
C TYR A 692 60.69 -19.75 80.21
N GLN A 693 61.72 -20.20 79.50
CA GLN A 693 61.83 -20.04 78.05
C GLN A 693 60.76 -20.84 77.29
N GLN A 694 60.36 -22.02 77.79
CA GLN A 694 59.21 -22.77 77.24
C GLN A 694 57.88 -22.05 77.47
N GLU A 695 57.68 -21.39 78.61
CA GLU A 695 56.47 -20.58 78.88
C GLU A 695 56.38 -19.35 77.98
N LEU A 696 57.50 -18.66 77.74
CA LEU A 696 57.60 -17.56 76.77
C LEU A 696 57.33 -18.03 75.34
N SER A 697 57.93 -19.14 74.91
CA SER A 697 57.67 -19.74 73.59
C SER A 697 56.21 -20.15 73.44
N ALA A 698 55.60 -20.72 74.48
CA ALA A 698 54.18 -21.09 74.45
C ALA A 698 53.27 -19.85 74.36
N HIS A 699 53.61 -18.74 75.02
CA HIS A 699 52.89 -17.48 74.89
C HIS A 699 53.06 -16.86 73.49
N ASP A 700 54.26 -16.86 72.93
CA ASP A 700 54.51 -16.43 71.54
C ASP A 700 53.73 -17.27 70.53
N GLU A 701 53.72 -18.61 70.69
CA GLU A 701 52.96 -19.52 69.83
C GLU A 701 51.44 -19.28 69.93
N TRP A 702 50.95 -18.98 71.13
CA TRP A 702 49.57 -18.55 71.36
C TRP A 702 49.26 -17.22 70.66
N GLU A 703 50.15 -16.23 70.80
CA GLU A 703 49.99 -14.91 70.18
C GLU A 703 50.01 -15.00 68.65
N GLN A 704 50.89 -15.83 68.08
CA GLN A 704 50.91 -16.10 66.65
C GLN A 704 49.64 -16.80 66.18
N SER A 705 49.15 -17.79 66.93
CA SER A 705 47.87 -18.47 66.63
C SER A 705 46.70 -17.49 66.70
N TRP A 706 46.73 -16.55 67.65
CA TRP A 706 45.73 -15.49 67.82
C TRP A 706 45.73 -14.53 66.63
N LEU A 707 46.92 -14.06 66.23
CA LEU A 707 47.10 -13.16 65.09
C LEU A 707 46.77 -13.83 63.76
N GLN A 708 47.10 -15.11 63.56
CA GLN A 708 46.72 -15.87 62.36
C GLN A 708 45.19 -16.01 62.24
N LEU A 709 44.51 -16.25 63.36
CA LEU A 709 43.08 -16.52 63.36
C LEU A 709 42.25 -15.24 63.16
N LEU A 710 42.70 -14.11 63.72
CA LEU A 710 42.13 -12.79 63.43
C LEU A 710 42.47 -12.33 62.00
N GLY A 711 43.75 -12.40 61.63
CA GLY A 711 44.27 -12.04 60.31
C GLY A 711 43.99 -10.61 59.87
N GLY A 712 44.24 -10.34 58.59
CA GLY A 712 43.84 -9.11 57.91
C GLY A 712 42.59 -9.32 57.08
N ALA A 713 41.84 -8.25 56.80
CA ALA A 713 40.66 -8.28 55.94
C ALA A 713 40.95 -8.78 54.50
N ASP A 714 42.21 -8.72 54.08
CA ASP A 714 42.74 -9.12 52.79
C ASP A 714 43.24 -10.58 52.73
N ILE A 715 43.26 -11.30 53.86
CA ILE A 715 43.77 -12.67 53.94
C ILE A 715 42.60 -13.66 54.02
N PRO A 716 42.31 -14.45 52.95
CA PRO A 716 41.18 -15.37 52.91
C PRO A 716 41.23 -16.42 54.03
N GLY A 717 40.06 -16.74 54.61
CA GLY A 717 39.95 -17.75 55.68
C GLY A 717 40.35 -17.26 57.07
N THR A 718 40.38 -15.94 57.28
CA THR A 718 40.60 -15.30 58.59
C THR A 718 39.32 -14.63 59.09
N PHE A 719 39.21 -14.37 60.39
CA PHE A 719 38.01 -13.77 60.97
C PHE A 719 37.62 -12.45 60.29
N TRP A 720 38.58 -11.52 60.13
CA TRP A 720 38.30 -10.21 59.55
C TRP A 720 37.95 -10.26 58.06
N ALA A 721 38.49 -11.22 57.30
CA ALA A 721 38.12 -11.41 55.89
C ALA A 721 36.68 -11.91 55.74
N VAL A 722 36.27 -12.89 56.54
CA VAL A 722 34.90 -13.43 56.52
C VAL A 722 33.90 -12.39 57.03
N TRP A 723 34.28 -11.60 58.06
CA TRP A 723 33.47 -10.50 58.58
C TRP A 723 33.19 -9.44 57.50
N TRP A 724 34.24 -8.95 56.83
CA TRP A 724 34.08 -7.94 55.79
C TRP A 724 33.35 -8.46 54.55
N GLU A 725 33.50 -9.75 54.20
CA GLU A 725 32.69 -10.37 53.14
C GLU A 725 31.20 -10.35 53.49
N LEU A 726 30.85 -10.63 54.76
CA LEU A 726 29.46 -10.58 55.23
C LEU A 726 28.90 -9.14 55.26
N GLU A 727 29.69 -8.18 55.74
CA GLU A 727 29.33 -6.74 55.76
C GLU A 727 29.17 -6.14 54.35
N ALA A 728 29.84 -6.70 53.34
CA ALA A 728 29.73 -6.24 51.96
C ALA A 728 28.44 -6.71 51.24
N LEU A 729 27.71 -7.68 51.79
CA LEU A 729 26.52 -8.26 51.15
C LEU A 729 25.40 -7.24 50.85
N PRO A 730 25.02 -6.31 51.75
CA PRO A 730 23.98 -5.32 51.44
C PRO A 730 24.33 -4.40 50.26
N ALA A 731 25.61 -4.06 50.10
CA ALA A 731 26.08 -3.26 48.95
C ALA A 731 26.00 -4.05 47.63
N LEU A 732 26.25 -5.38 47.69
CA LEU A 732 26.08 -6.27 46.53
C LEU A 732 24.61 -6.43 46.13
N ASP A 733 23.68 -6.46 47.08
CA ASP A 733 22.25 -6.46 46.80
C ASP A 733 21.78 -5.16 46.14
N GLY A 734 22.37 -4.02 46.54
CA GLY A 734 22.19 -2.74 45.86
C GLY A 734 22.66 -2.80 44.40
N GLU A 735 23.89 -3.28 44.16
CA GLU A 735 24.45 -3.42 42.79
C GLU A 735 23.61 -4.38 41.93
N LEU A 736 23.12 -5.48 42.50
CA LEU A 736 22.22 -6.41 41.80
C LEU A 736 20.90 -5.74 41.40
N THR A 737 20.35 -4.90 42.26
CA THR A 737 19.13 -4.13 41.98
C THR A 737 19.35 -3.12 40.85
N ASP A 738 20.49 -2.43 40.87
CA ASP A 738 20.87 -1.48 39.80
C ASP A 738 21.07 -2.21 38.47
N LEU A 739 21.76 -3.36 38.46
CA LEU A 739 21.97 -4.16 37.25
C LEU A 739 20.65 -4.71 36.69
N ARG A 740 19.72 -5.14 37.53
CA ARG A 740 18.37 -5.56 37.09
C ARG A 740 17.61 -4.40 36.47
N THR A 741 17.72 -3.21 37.05
CA THR A 741 17.11 -1.99 36.50
C THR A 741 17.69 -1.64 35.13
N LEU A 742 19.02 -1.69 34.98
CA LEU A 742 19.70 -1.47 33.71
C LEU A 742 19.31 -2.50 32.65
N ARG A 743 19.18 -3.78 33.02
CA ARG A 743 18.72 -4.84 32.12
C ARG A 743 17.30 -4.58 31.61
N THR A 744 16.38 -4.20 32.50
CA THR A 744 15.01 -3.84 32.12
C THR A 744 15.00 -2.62 31.19
N ALA A 745 15.84 -1.61 31.45
CA ALA A 745 15.99 -0.46 30.56
C ALA A 745 16.51 -0.86 29.16
N ALA A 746 17.51 -1.75 29.09
CA ALA A 746 18.01 -2.28 27.82
C ALA A 746 16.93 -3.05 27.05
N ALA A 747 16.13 -3.88 27.73
CA ALA A 747 15.02 -4.60 27.11
C ALA A 747 13.90 -3.67 26.60
N LYS A 748 13.61 -2.56 27.30
CA LYS A 748 12.72 -1.51 26.79
C LYS A 748 13.27 -0.87 25.51
N GLN A 749 14.58 -0.64 25.44
CA GLN A 749 15.22 -0.14 24.23
C GLN A 749 15.14 -1.14 23.06
N ILE A 750 15.26 -2.45 23.33
CA ILE A 750 15.02 -3.51 22.34
C ILE A 750 13.58 -3.43 21.80
N LEU A 751 12.58 -3.28 22.68
CA LEU A 751 11.18 -3.09 22.24
C LEU A 751 11.02 -1.84 21.38
N ALA A 752 11.65 -0.72 21.75
CA ALA A 752 11.64 0.51 20.97
C ALA A 752 12.29 0.34 19.59
N ASP A 753 13.39 -0.41 19.49
CA ASP A 753 14.05 -0.74 18.22
C ASP A 753 13.14 -1.61 17.34
N ILE A 754 12.49 -2.65 17.90
CA ILE A 754 11.51 -3.49 17.18
C ILE A 754 10.34 -2.65 16.66
N ARG A 755 9.79 -1.74 17.49
CA ARG A 755 8.74 -0.80 17.06
C ARG A 755 9.23 0.21 16.01
N GLY A 756 10.50 0.58 16.06
CA GLY A 756 11.14 1.39 15.02
C GLY A 756 11.14 0.67 13.66
N MET A 757 11.50 -0.63 13.65
CA MET A 757 11.42 -1.45 12.44
C MET A 757 9.98 -1.56 11.92
N ALA A 758 9.00 -1.73 12.82
CA ALA A 758 7.58 -1.72 12.46
C ALA A 758 7.15 -0.40 11.80
N ALA A 759 7.60 0.74 12.33
CA ALA A 759 7.29 2.06 11.80
C ALA A 759 7.91 2.32 10.42
N VAL A 760 9.17 1.88 10.19
CA VAL A 760 9.81 1.94 8.87
C VAL A 760 8.95 1.20 7.86
N ARG A 761 8.53 -0.02 8.17
CA ARG A 761 7.69 -0.80 7.26
C ARG A 761 6.33 -0.15 7.06
N ALA A 762 5.63 0.28 8.11
CA ALA A 762 4.35 1.00 7.99
C ALA A 762 4.44 2.24 7.08
N SER A 763 5.56 2.98 7.13
CA SER A 763 5.77 4.15 6.28
C SER A 763 5.82 3.83 4.78
N LEU A 764 6.31 2.65 4.40
CA LEU A 764 6.42 2.23 2.99
C LEU A 764 5.08 1.84 2.38
N TYR A 765 4.12 1.40 3.20
CA TYR A 765 2.78 1.00 2.75
C TYR A 765 1.78 2.17 2.80
N ARG A 766 2.13 3.26 3.49
CA ARG A 766 1.30 4.47 3.63
C ARG A 766 0.81 5.07 2.31
N PRO A 767 1.63 5.19 1.24
CA PRO A 767 1.15 5.75 -0.03
C PRO A 767 0.00 4.96 -0.65
N VAL A 768 -0.03 3.64 -0.42
CA VAL A 768 -1.13 2.79 -0.90
C VAL A 768 -2.36 2.95 -0.02
N GLN A 769 -2.18 3.05 1.30
CA GLN A 769 -3.28 3.36 2.21
C GLN A 769 -3.95 4.70 1.88
N GLU A 770 -3.16 5.75 1.62
CA GLU A 770 -3.67 7.07 1.24
C GLU A 770 -4.45 7.04 -0.08
N LEU A 771 -4.01 6.23 -1.06
CA LEU A 771 -4.73 6.06 -2.32
C LEU A 771 -6.10 5.39 -2.08
N VAL A 772 -6.14 4.34 -1.28
CA VAL A 772 -7.38 3.65 -0.90
C VAL A 772 -8.31 4.60 -0.12
N ASP A 773 -7.76 5.37 0.81
CA ASP A 773 -8.52 6.30 1.66
C ASP A 773 -9.04 7.52 0.90
N SER A 774 -8.36 7.93 -0.18
CA SER A 774 -8.75 9.07 -1.01
C SER A 774 -10.04 8.87 -1.80
N ASP A 775 -10.44 7.61 -1.99
CA ASP A 775 -11.61 7.24 -2.77
C ASP A 775 -12.69 6.63 -1.87
N SER A 776 -13.78 7.36 -1.69
CA SER A 776 -14.87 6.95 -0.80
C SER A 776 -15.49 5.61 -1.20
N ASP A 777 -15.57 5.29 -2.49
CA ASP A 777 -16.19 4.04 -2.95
C ASP A 777 -15.29 2.85 -2.65
N ILE A 778 -13.99 3.00 -2.88
CA ILE A 778 -12.99 1.96 -2.59
C ILE A 778 -12.93 1.74 -1.08
N ARG A 779 -12.82 2.81 -0.30
CA ARG A 779 -12.76 2.75 1.16
C ARG A 779 -14.01 2.08 1.76
N THR A 780 -15.20 2.43 1.27
CA THR A 780 -16.48 1.92 1.80
C THR A 780 -16.71 0.45 1.46
N HIS A 781 -16.18 -0.04 0.33
CA HIS A 781 -16.44 -1.41 -0.11
C HIS A 781 -15.31 -2.40 0.19
N LEU A 782 -14.07 -1.93 0.41
CA LEU A 782 -12.94 -2.82 0.71
C LEU A 782 -12.47 -2.81 2.15
N HIS A 783 -12.52 -1.68 2.86
CA HIS A 783 -11.92 -1.55 4.19
C HIS A 783 -10.50 -2.18 4.27
N VAL A 784 -9.64 -1.86 3.29
CA VAL A 784 -8.25 -2.34 3.29
C VAL A 784 -7.45 -1.52 4.28
N GLU A 785 -6.80 -2.20 5.23
CA GLU A 785 -5.94 -1.60 6.23
C GLU A 785 -4.60 -2.34 6.25
N PHE A 786 -3.51 -1.58 6.14
CA PHE A 786 -2.20 -2.15 6.42
C PHE A 786 -1.96 -2.16 7.94
N SER A 787 -1.75 -3.33 8.51
CA SER A 787 -1.45 -3.51 9.93
C SER A 787 -0.06 -4.10 10.13
N VAL A 788 0.66 -3.54 11.10
CA VAL A 788 1.89 -4.13 11.62
C VAL A 788 1.59 -4.58 13.04
N ASN A 789 1.55 -5.88 13.25
CA ASN A 789 1.24 -6.46 14.55
C ASN A 789 2.53 -7.02 15.16
N LEU A 790 2.74 -6.71 16.43
CA LEU A 790 3.81 -7.30 17.22
C LEU A 790 3.19 -8.40 18.10
N SER A 791 3.51 -9.66 17.79
CA SER A 791 3.04 -10.82 18.56
C SER A 791 4.13 -11.31 19.51
N PHE A 792 3.70 -11.78 20.68
CA PHE A 792 4.53 -12.41 21.70
C PHE A 792 4.11 -13.86 21.97
N ASP A 793 3.27 -14.45 21.12
CA ASP A 793 2.67 -15.78 21.34
C ASP A 793 3.73 -16.90 21.42
N SER A 794 4.85 -16.71 20.71
CA SER A 794 6.02 -17.60 20.75
C SER A 794 6.69 -17.67 22.12
N PHE A 795 6.38 -16.75 23.04
CA PHE A 795 6.92 -16.79 24.40
C PHE A 795 6.54 -18.08 25.13
N ALA A 796 5.28 -18.50 24.97
CA ALA A 796 4.71 -19.63 25.70
C ALA A 796 5.37 -20.96 25.33
N SER A 797 5.68 -21.19 24.06
CA SER A 797 6.41 -22.39 23.64
C SER A 797 7.88 -22.33 24.08
N GLY A 798 8.55 -21.20 23.89
CA GLY A 798 10.00 -21.11 24.15
C GLY A 798 10.39 -21.09 25.63
N ILE A 799 9.56 -20.57 26.55
CA ILE A 799 9.91 -20.57 27.99
C ILE A 799 10.02 -22.01 28.56
N PHE A 800 9.25 -22.95 28.02
CA PHE A 800 9.25 -24.35 28.47
C PHE A 800 10.49 -25.15 28.04
N ASP A 801 11.31 -24.59 27.14
CA ASP A 801 12.64 -25.13 26.83
C ASP A 801 13.64 -24.87 27.96
N PHE A 802 13.33 -23.95 28.87
CA PHE A 802 14.19 -23.58 30.00
C PHE A 802 13.64 -24.06 31.34
N VAL A 803 12.32 -24.04 31.52
CA VAL A 803 11.65 -24.33 32.78
C VAL A 803 11.09 -25.75 32.82
N LYS A 804 11.30 -26.47 33.91
CA LYS A 804 10.65 -27.76 34.21
C LYS A 804 9.19 -27.54 34.55
N GLN A 805 8.32 -28.36 34.01
CA GLN A 805 6.87 -28.33 34.27
C GLN A 805 6.46 -29.21 35.47
N SER A 806 7.36 -29.36 36.44
CA SER A 806 7.20 -30.25 37.60
C SER A 806 7.59 -29.58 38.92
N ALA A 807 7.94 -28.29 38.93
CA ALA A 807 8.42 -27.58 40.11
C ALA A 807 8.03 -26.09 40.10
N GLY A 808 7.80 -25.52 41.28
CA GLY A 808 7.41 -24.12 41.45
C GLY A 808 6.04 -23.80 40.85
N SER A 809 5.91 -22.63 40.23
CA SER A 809 4.65 -22.18 39.61
C SER A 809 4.28 -22.93 38.33
N PHE A 810 5.25 -23.56 37.67
CA PHE A 810 5.09 -24.24 36.39
C PHE A 810 4.96 -25.74 36.63
N VAL A 811 3.73 -26.21 36.88
CA VAL A 811 3.44 -27.63 37.11
C VAL A 811 2.26 -28.06 36.25
N GLY A 812 2.47 -29.09 35.42
CA GLY A 812 1.48 -29.52 34.42
C GLY A 812 1.55 -28.67 33.16
N TYR A 813 1.46 -29.30 31.98
CA TYR A 813 1.65 -28.63 30.70
C TYR A 813 0.54 -27.62 30.42
N GLU A 814 -0.73 -28.03 30.58
CA GLU A 814 -1.89 -27.17 30.32
C GLU A 814 -2.00 -26.02 31.33
N GLU A 815 -1.75 -26.29 32.61
CA GLU A 815 -1.78 -25.28 33.68
C GLU A 815 -0.64 -24.25 33.52
N SER A 816 0.56 -24.71 33.14
CA SER A 816 1.69 -23.82 32.85
C SER A 816 1.40 -22.95 31.61
N LYS A 817 0.81 -23.53 30.57
CA LYS A 817 0.41 -22.79 29.35
C LYS A 817 -0.67 -21.76 29.66
N ALA A 818 -1.66 -22.11 30.48
CA ALA A 818 -2.70 -21.19 30.93
C ALA A 818 -2.12 -20.04 31.77
N LEU A 819 -1.16 -20.33 32.66
CA LEU A 819 -0.46 -19.33 33.46
C LEU A 819 0.27 -18.32 32.57
N VAL A 820 1.05 -18.80 31.60
CA VAL A 820 1.79 -17.93 30.67
C VAL A 820 0.83 -17.13 29.78
N SER A 821 -0.22 -17.75 29.26
CA SER A 821 -1.23 -17.07 28.44
C SER A 821 -1.91 -15.95 29.23
N ARG A 822 -2.22 -16.19 30.50
CA ARG A 822 -2.77 -15.18 31.42
C ARG A 822 -1.79 -14.01 31.59
N MET A 823 -0.50 -14.28 31.83
CA MET A 823 0.54 -13.23 31.95
C MET A 823 0.68 -12.40 30.67
N LEU A 824 0.66 -13.04 29.50
CA LEU A 824 0.71 -12.35 28.20
C LEU A 824 -0.52 -11.45 27.98
N SER A 825 -1.70 -11.90 28.41
CA SER A 825 -2.96 -11.14 28.27
C SER A 825 -3.19 -10.06 29.34
N ALA A 826 -2.48 -10.14 30.48
CA ALA A 826 -2.70 -9.25 31.62
C ALA A 826 -2.11 -7.84 31.42
N HIS A 827 -1.15 -7.69 30.51
CA HIS A 827 -0.43 -6.44 30.26
C HIS A 827 -0.31 -6.18 28.76
N ASP A 828 -0.29 -4.90 28.36
CA ASP A 828 0.01 -4.53 26.96
C ASP A 828 1.52 -4.49 26.72
N LEU A 829 2.05 -5.59 26.18
CA LEU A 829 3.47 -5.79 25.90
C LEU A 829 4.03 -4.87 24.79
N ASN A 830 3.16 -4.15 24.07
CA ASN A 830 3.59 -3.14 23.10
C ASN A 830 4.04 -1.83 23.78
N THR A 831 3.79 -1.69 25.09
CA THR A 831 4.19 -0.54 25.89
C THR A 831 5.35 -0.88 26.82
N GLU A 832 6.23 0.08 27.07
CA GLU A 832 7.35 -0.10 28.01
C GLU A 832 6.86 -0.45 29.43
N ALA A 833 5.75 0.14 29.86
CA ALA A 833 5.16 -0.10 31.17
C ALA A 833 4.53 -1.50 31.27
N GLY A 834 3.84 -1.96 30.23
CA GLY A 834 3.27 -3.31 30.21
C GLY A 834 4.36 -4.38 30.15
N LEU A 835 5.41 -4.16 29.36
CA LEU A 835 6.55 -5.08 29.28
C LEU A 835 7.29 -5.21 30.63
N GLU A 836 7.50 -4.08 31.34
CA GLU A 836 8.12 -4.10 32.66
C GLU A 836 7.30 -4.86 33.71
N ARG A 837 5.97 -4.67 33.71
CA ARG A 837 5.07 -5.42 34.60
C ARG A 837 5.06 -6.91 34.28
N PHE A 838 5.10 -7.25 33.00
CA PHE A 838 5.21 -8.63 32.55
C PHE A 838 6.51 -9.28 33.03
N PHE A 839 7.66 -8.62 32.88
CA PHE A 839 8.93 -9.12 33.40
C PHE A 839 8.87 -9.36 34.92
N ALA A 840 8.29 -8.42 35.68
CA ALA A 840 8.12 -8.57 37.12
C ALA A 840 7.22 -9.76 37.49
N GLU A 841 6.14 -10.00 36.74
CA GLU A 841 5.25 -11.15 36.97
C GLU A 841 5.91 -12.49 36.62
N VAL A 842 6.66 -12.55 35.52
CA VAL A 842 7.45 -13.74 35.13
C VAL A 842 8.52 -14.04 36.18
N GLU A 843 9.28 -13.04 36.64
CA GLU A 843 10.28 -13.24 37.69
C GLU A 843 9.67 -13.67 39.02
N THR A 844 8.49 -13.15 39.36
CA THR A 844 7.74 -13.60 40.53
C THR A 844 7.37 -15.07 40.40
N ALA A 845 6.86 -15.51 39.24
CA ALA A 845 6.50 -16.92 39.02
C ALA A 845 7.70 -17.87 39.01
N LEU A 846 8.90 -17.36 38.69
CA LEU A 846 10.17 -18.11 38.72
C LEU A 846 10.78 -18.22 40.13
N SER A 847 10.46 -17.29 41.03
CA SER A 847 11.04 -17.20 42.38
C SER A 847 10.07 -17.55 43.51
N VAL A 848 8.77 -17.59 43.22
CA VAL A 848 7.70 -17.89 44.17
C VAL A 848 6.70 -18.82 43.50
N ASP A 849 6.22 -19.83 44.23
CA ASP A 849 5.10 -20.65 43.80
C ASP A 849 3.82 -19.82 43.93
N VAL A 850 3.26 -19.41 42.79
CA VAL A 850 2.04 -18.59 42.73
C VAL A 850 0.76 -19.43 42.61
N ARG A 851 0.84 -20.75 42.82
CA ARG A 851 -0.31 -21.64 42.81
C ARG A 851 -1.02 -21.59 44.17
N GLY A 852 -2.27 -21.12 44.18
CA GLY A 852 -3.08 -21.02 45.40
C GLY A 852 -2.82 -19.74 46.22
N THR A 853 -3.28 -19.71 47.48
CA THR A 853 -3.19 -18.53 48.36
C THR A 853 -1.85 -18.40 49.10
N ASP A 854 -1.13 -19.51 49.29
CA ASP A 854 0.15 -19.55 50.00
C ASP A 854 1.33 -19.34 49.04
N ARG A 855 1.95 -18.16 49.08
CA ARG A 855 3.13 -17.84 48.28
C ARG A 855 4.40 -18.34 48.95
N ARG A 856 5.00 -19.41 48.42
CA ARG A 856 6.24 -20.01 48.95
C ARG A 856 7.45 -19.69 48.05
N PRO A 857 8.60 -19.28 48.60
CA PRO A 857 9.82 -19.08 47.82
C PRO A 857 10.28 -20.39 47.15
N VAL A 858 10.75 -20.28 45.92
CA VAL A 858 11.26 -21.41 45.12
C VAL A 858 12.66 -21.07 44.63
N ASN A 859 13.60 -22.01 44.79
CA ASN A 859 14.95 -21.86 44.26
C ASN A 859 14.91 -22.01 42.73
N LEU A 860 15.45 -21.02 42.00
CA LEU A 860 15.46 -21.03 40.54
C LEU A 860 16.10 -22.30 39.94
N GLY A 861 17.11 -22.88 40.62
CA GLY A 861 17.76 -24.12 40.18
C GLY A 861 16.85 -25.36 40.22
N SER A 862 15.81 -25.38 41.05
CA SER A 862 14.84 -26.49 41.08
C SER A 862 13.81 -26.37 39.95
N VAL A 863 13.51 -25.15 39.50
CA VAL A 863 12.60 -24.81 38.41
C VAL A 863 13.26 -24.96 37.04
N LEU A 864 14.57 -24.69 36.94
CA LEU A 864 15.32 -24.77 35.69
C LEU A 864 15.56 -26.22 35.24
N ARG A 865 15.57 -26.47 33.93
CA ARG A 865 16.03 -27.74 33.36
C ARG A 865 17.52 -27.96 33.63
N SER A 866 17.92 -29.23 33.78
CA SER A 866 19.25 -29.66 34.22
C SER A 866 20.41 -29.16 33.36
N GLU A 867 20.16 -28.96 32.07
CA GLU A 867 21.13 -28.58 31.03
C GLU A 867 21.20 -27.07 30.78
N LYS A 868 20.33 -26.28 31.40
CA LYS A 868 20.21 -24.84 31.18
C LYS A 868 20.85 -24.06 32.32
N LYS A 869 21.34 -22.86 32.01
CA LYS A 869 21.89 -21.90 33.00
C LYS A 869 20.90 -20.76 33.24
N PRO A 870 20.85 -20.16 34.45
CA PRO A 870 19.99 -19.01 34.73
C PRO A 870 20.16 -17.87 33.73
N GLN A 871 21.41 -17.58 33.33
CA GLN A 871 21.72 -16.57 32.33
C GLN A 871 20.93 -16.79 31.03
N GLN A 872 20.90 -18.02 30.50
CA GLN A 872 20.24 -18.32 29.22
C GLN A 872 18.72 -18.11 29.28
N LEU A 873 18.09 -18.39 30.41
CA LEU A 873 16.66 -18.12 30.62
C LEU A 873 16.40 -16.59 30.60
N PHE A 874 17.24 -15.82 31.30
CA PHE A 874 17.07 -14.37 31.33
C PHE A 874 17.49 -13.70 30.02
N ASP A 875 18.40 -14.28 29.25
CA ASP A 875 18.70 -13.83 27.88
C ASP A 875 17.47 -13.99 27.01
N TYR A 876 16.83 -15.17 27.01
CA TYR A 876 15.58 -15.39 26.29
C TYR A 876 14.48 -14.40 26.69
N ILE A 877 14.26 -14.18 28.00
CA ILE A 877 13.23 -13.26 28.51
C ILE A 877 13.52 -11.80 28.09
N TYR A 878 14.75 -11.31 28.27
CA TYR A 878 15.03 -9.88 28.13
C TYR A 878 15.55 -9.46 26.75
N GLN A 879 16.01 -10.40 25.89
CA GLN A 879 16.40 -10.10 24.51
C GLN A 879 15.22 -10.01 23.53
N LEU A 880 14.02 -10.41 23.97
CA LEU A 880 12.76 -10.37 23.20
C LEU A 880 12.85 -11.08 21.84
N GLU A 881 13.57 -12.20 21.76
CA GLU A 881 13.65 -12.97 20.51
C GLU A 881 12.30 -13.60 20.11
N TYR A 882 11.41 -13.77 21.09
CA TYR A 882 10.03 -14.25 20.90
C TYR A 882 9.06 -13.16 20.40
N ALA A 883 9.49 -11.89 20.35
CA ALA A 883 8.68 -10.79 19.85
C ALA A 883 8.78 -10.74 18.31
N GLN A 884 7.71 -11.16 17.63
CA GLN A 884 7.70 -11.31 16.19
C GLN A 884 6.81 -10.23 15.54
N LEU A 885 7.36 -9.54 14.55
CA LEU A 885 6.60 -8.63 13.72
C LEU A 885 5.91 -9.43 12.61
N THR A 886 4.59 -9.44 12.62
CA THR A 886 3.76 -9.91 11.51
C THR A 886 3.26 -8.71 10.73
N TYR A 887 3.44 -8.78 9.41
CA TYR A 887 3.01 -7.74 8.48
C TYR A 887 1.79 -8.27 7.78
N GLY A 888 0.65 -7.63 7.98
CA GLY A 888 -0.61 -8.12 7.46
C GLY A 888 -1.38 -7.00 6.78
N LEU A 889 -1.68 -7.20 5.51
CA LEU A 889 -2.80 -6.47 4.91
C LEU A 889 -4.08 -7.12 5.40
N SER A 890 -4.99 -6.33 5.97
CA SER A 890 -6.33 -6.78 6.31
C SER A 890 -7.36 -6.14 5.40
N MET A 891 -8.46 -6.85 5.18
CA MET A 891 -9.60 -6.37 4.40
C MET A 891 -10.85 -6.60 5.26
N GLY A 892 -11.54 -5.54 5.66
CA GLY A 892 -12.68 -5.62 6.58
C GLY A 892 -12.33 -6.23 7.94
N GLY A 893 -11.11 -5.99 8.44
CA GLY A 893 -10.61 -6.54 9.71
C GLY A 893 -10.14 -8.00 9.64
N VAL A 894 -10.16 -8.63 8.46
CA VAL A 894 -9.67 -10.00 8.24
C VAL A 894 -8.28 -9.97 7.61
N SER A 895 -7.30 -10.67 8.20
CA SER A 895 -5.92 -10.75 7.68
C SER A 895 -5.86 -11.46 6.32
N LEU A 896 -4.88 -11.11 5.48
CA LEU A 896 -4.64 -11.68 4.13
C LEU A 896 -4.70 -13.21 4.08
N GLU A 897 -4.08 -13.88 5.06
CA GLU A 897 -4.06 -15.34 5.21
C GLU A 897 -5.45 -15.94 5.39
N ARG A 898 -6.37 -15.20 6.02
CA ARG A 898 -7.74 -15.63 6.32
C ARG A 898 -8.77 -15.15 5.31
N LEU A 899 -8.34 -14.41 4.27
CA LEU A 899 -9.23 -13.97 3.21
C LEU A 899 -9.64 -15.15 2.33
N SER A 900 -10.91 -15.14 1.90
CA SER A 900 -11.38 -16.12 0.90
C SER A 900 -10.66 -15.91 -0.44
N PRO A 901 -10.56 -16.94 -1.31
CA PRO A 901 -9.99 -16.79 -2.64
C PRO A 901 -10.62 -15.62 -3.44
N GLY A 902 -11.92 -15.41 -3.29
CA GLY A 902 -12.62 -14.27 -3.88
C GLY A 902 -12.14 -12.92 -3.34
N GLN A 903 -12.06 -12.75 -2.02
CA GLN A 903 -11.55 -11.51 -1.41
C GLN A 903 -10.11 -11.21 -1.83
N ARG A 904 -9.25 -12.23 -1.89
CA ARG A 904 -7.88 -12.12 -2.41
C ARG A 904 -7.85 -11.67 -3.87
N GLY A 905 -8.74 -12.21 -4.70
CA GLY A 905 -8.87 -11.83 -6.10
C GLY A 905 -9.31 -10.38 -6.28
N ALA A 906 -10.34 -9.95 -5.54
CA ALA A 906 -10.81 -8.56 -5.55
C ALA A 906 -9.69 -7.57 -5.19
N LEU A 907 -8.96 -7.86 -4.11
CA LEU A 907 -7.82 -7.08 -3.67
C LEU A 907 -6.75 -6.97 -4.77
N LEU A 908 -6.34 -8.10 -5.35
CA LEU A 908 -5.32 -8.14 -6.39
C LEU A 908 -5.71 -7.29 -7.62
N LEU A 909 -6.97 -7.38 -8.07
CA LEU A 909 -7.47 -6.61 -9.21
C LEU A 909 -7.40 -5.10 -8.95
N ILE A 910 -7.69 -4.66 -7.73
CA ILE A 910 -7.59 -3.24 -7.36
C ILE A 910 -6.16 -2.76 -7.37
N PHE A 911 -5.23 -3.56 -6.85
CA PHE A 911 -3.82 -3.24 -6.90
C PHE A 911 -3.34 -3.09 -8.35
N TYR A 912 -3.74 -3.98 -9.25
CA TYR A 912 -3.39 -3.83 -10.66
C TYR A 912 -4.11 -2.69 -11.37
N LEU A 913 -5.38 -2.42 -11.08
CA LEU A 913 -6.19 -1.48 -11.85
C LEU A 913 -6.06 -0.03 -11.38
N LEU A 914 -5.87 0.19 -10.08
CA LEU A 914 -5.91 1.53 -9.47
C LEU A 914 -4.62 1.92 -8.77
N VAL A 915 -3.94 0.96 -8.14
CA VAL A 915 -2.66 1.24 -7.49
C VAL A 915 -1.62 1.37 -8.61
N ASP A 916 -1.26 0.28 -9.27
CA ASP A 916 -0.20 0.20 -10.28
C ASP A 916 -0.06 1.45 -11.18
N ARG A 917 1.07 2.17 -11.06
CA ARG A 917 1.39 3.35 -11.87
C ARG A 917 1.59 3.03 -13.35
N ASP A 918 1.82 1.76 -13.68
CA ASP A 918 2.03 1.37 -15.06
C ASP A 918 0.74 1.49 -15.89
N ARG A 919 0.80 2.34 -16.90
CA ARG A 919 -0.33 2.68 -17.76
C ARG A 919 -0.40 1.83 -19.02
N ILE A 920 0.47 0.83 -19.17
CA ILE A 920 0.38 -0.12 -20.28
C ILE A 920 -0.99 -0.83 -20.29
N PRO A 921 -1.45 -1.31 -21.46
CA PRO A 921 -2.69 -2.06 -21.58
C PRO A 921 -2.70 -3.26 -20.64
N ILE A 922 -3.84 -3.51 -19.98
CA ILE A 922 -4.04 -4.68 -19.13
C ILE A 922 -5.02 -5.65 -19.80
N VAL A 923 -4.66 -6.93 -19.83
CA VAL A 923 -5.50 -8.03 -20.29
C VAL A 923 -5.88 -8.88 -19.07
N LEU A 924 -7.18 -8.99 -18.79
CA LEU A 924 -7.73 -9.76 -17.67
C LEU A 924 -8.49 -10.98 -18.20
N ASP A 925 -8.02 -12.20 -17.94
CA ASP A 925 -8.72 -13.42 -18.37
C ASP A 925 -9.55 -14.03 -17.24
N GLN A 926 -10.88 -13.85 -17.34
CA GLN A 926 -11.88 -14.35 -16.40
C GLN A 926 -11.58 -14.00 -14.93
N PRO A 927 -11.33 -12.71 -14.59
CA PRO A 927 -11.02 -12.30 -13.23
C PRO A 927 -12.16 -12.56 -12.22
N GLU A 928 -13.38 -12.83 -12.71
CA GLU A 928 -14.58 -13.06 -11.90
C GLU A 928 -14.76 -14.48 -11.35
N GLU A 929 -13.99 -15.49 -11.78
CA GLU A 929 -14.36 -16.90 -11.57
C GLU A 929 -14.44 -17.32 -10.09
N ASN A 930 -13.73 -16.62 -9.21
CA ASN A 930 -13.75 -16.82 -7.75
C ASN A 930 -14.58 -15.76 -6.99
N LEU A 931 -15.30 -14.89 -7.68
CA LEU A 931 -16.07 -13.78 -7.10
C LEU A 931 -17.57 -14.00 -7.28
N ASP A 932 -18.35 -13.71 -6.24
CA ASP A 932 -19.79 -13.67 -6.34
C ASP A 932 -20.26 -12.41 -7.11
N ASN A 933 -21.45 -12.49 -7.72
CA ASN A 933 -21.97 -11.41 -8.56
C ASN A 933 -22.20 -10.09 -7.82
N GLU A 934 -22.48 -10.12 -6.51
CA GLU A 934 -22.69 -8.91 -5.70
C GLU A 934 -21.36 -8.18 -5.51
N THR A 935 -20.29 -8.91 -5.18
CA THR A 935 -18.93 -8.39 -5.09
C THR A 935 -18.45 -7.86 -6.44
N VAL A 936 -18.66 -8.60 -7.54
CA VAL A 936 -18.32 -8.13 -8.90
C VAL A 936 -19.00 -6.78 -9.19
N PHE A 937 -20.29 -6.66 -8.92
CA PHE A 937 -21.06 -5.46 -9.24
C PHE A 937 -20.66 -4.26 -8.37
N ARG A 938 -20.62 -4.40 -7.04
CA ARG A 938 -20.38 -3.26 -6.13
C ARG A 938 -18.94 -2.73 -6.20
N LEU A 939 -17.99 -3.61 -6.50
CA LEU A 939 -16.57 -3.34 -6.34
C LEU A 939 -15.88 -3.20 -7.69
N LEU A 940 -15.89 -4.26 -8.51
CA LEU A 940 -15.11 -4.29 -9.75
C LEU A 940 -15.63 -3.32 -10.81
N VAL A 941 -16.95 -3.12 -10.92
CA VAL A 941 -17.52 -2.18 -11.90
C VAL A 941 -16.96 -0.76 -11.70
N ASN A 942 -16.94 -0.28 -10.45
CA ASN A 942 -16.41 1.04 -10.11
C ASN A 942 -14.90 1.13 -10.36
N VAL A 943 -14.15 0.10 -9.98
CA VAL A 943 -12.70 0.01 -10.15
C VAL A 943 -12.32 0.02 -11.64
N ILE A 944 -13.01 -0.76 -12.47
CA ILE A 944 -12.78 -0.82 -13.92
C ILE A 944 -13.16 0.49 -14.58
N ASN A 945 -14.29 1.10 -14.20
CA ASN A 945 -14.73 2.39 -14.73
C ASN A 945 -13.72 3.52 -14.43
N LYS A 946 -13.05 3.48 -13.27
CA LYS A 946 -11.96 4.40 -12.94
C LYS A 946 -10.69 4.07 -13.73
N ALA A 947 -10.31 2.79 -13.78
CA ALA A 947 -9.12 2.36 -14.50
C ALA A 947 -9.18 2.72 -15.99
N LYS A 948 -10.32 2.49 -16.67
CA LYS A 948 -10.46 2.78 -18.12
C LYS A 948 -10.27 4.26 -18.48
N GLN A 949 -10.35 5.19 -17.52
CA GLN A 949 -10.03 6.61 -17.75
C GLN A 949 -8.52 6.88 -17.94
N HIS A 950 -7.66 6.01 -17.42
CA HIS A 950 -6.21 6.24 -17.36
C HIS A 950 -5.36 5.16 -18.02
N ARG A 951 -5.95 4.01 -18.36
CA ARG A 951 -5.31 2.91 -19.10
C ARG A 951 -6.31 2.21 -20.03
N GLN A 952 -5.80 1.41 -20.97
CA GLN A 952 -6.63 0.48 -21.75
C GLN A 952 -6.87 -0.81 -20.98
N VAL A 953 -8.12 -1.27 -20.95
CA VAL A 953 -8.51 -2.52 -20.29
C VAL A 953 -9.12 -3.46 -21.31
N ILE A 954 -8.52 -4.64 -21.50
CA ILE A 954 -9.05 -5.71 -22.34
C ILE A 954 -9.44 -6.85 -21.42
N MET A 955 -10.73 -7.18 -21.35
CA MET A 955 -11.24 -8.14 -20.40
C MET A 955 -11.93 -9.28 -21.11
N ILE A 956 -11.58 -10.50 -20.74
CA ILE A 956 -12.26 -11.70 -21.17
C ILE A 956 -13.21 -12.08 -20.06
N THR A 957 -14.50 -12.11 -20.36
CA THR A 957 -15.51 -12.39 -19.33
C THR A 957 -16.68 -13.18 -19.88
N HIS A 958 -17.35 -13.87 -18.97
CA HIS A 958 -18.66 -14.47 -19.19
C HIS A 958 -19.73 -13.84 -18.31
N ASN A 959 -19.38 -12.79 -17.56
CA ASN A 959 -20.25 -12.09 -16.63
C ASN A 959 -20.83 -10.81 -17.27
N ALA A 960 -22.16 -10.71 -17.29
CA ALA A 960 -22.86 -9.54 -17.81
C ALA A 960 -22.54 -8.26 -17.02
N ASN A 961 -22.26 -8.33 -15.72
CA ASN A 961 -21.91 -7.14 -14.94
C ASN A 961 -20.57 -6.52 -15.41
N LEU A 962 -19.63 -7.36 -15.82
CA LEU A 962 -18.32 -6.90 -16.28
C LEU A 962 -18.36 -6.34 -17.71
N ALA A 963 -19.20 -6.87 -18.60
CA ALA A 963 -19.34 -6.35 -19.95
C ALA A 963 -20.37 -5.20 -20.07
N VAL A 964 -21.54 -5.37 -19.45
CA VAL A 964 -22.71 -4.49 -19.60
C VAL A 964 -22.73 -3.41 -18.52
N ALA A 965 -22.59 -3.76 -17.24
CA ALA A 965 -22.65 -2.76 -16.16
C ALA A 965 -21.40 -1.87 -16.08
N CYS A 966 -20.25 -2.32 -16.62
CA CYS A 966 -19.09 -1.45 -16.85
C CYS A 966 -19.23 -0.57 -18.11
N ASP A 967 -20.35 -0.68 -18.84
CA ASP A 967 -20.61 0.02 -20.10
C ASP A 967 -19.41 -0.06 -21.05
N ALA A 968 -19.02 -1.28 -21.43
CA ALA A 968 -17.86 -1.51 -22.27
C ALA A 968 -18.01 -0.80 -23.62
N GLU A 969 -17.00 -0.03 -24.00
CA GLU A 969 -17.02 0.74 -25.24
C GLU A 969 -17.02 -0.19 -26.46
N GLN A 970 -16.35 -1.34 -26.36
CA GLN A 970 -16.32 -2.34 -27.42
C GLN A 970 -16.60 -3.74 -26.88
N ILE A 971 -17.54 -4.43 -27.53
CA ILE A 971 -17.75 -5.87 -27.35
C ILE A 971 -17.09 -6.59 -28.52
N VAL A 972 -16.32 -7.64 -28.21
CA VAL A 972 -15.77 -8.58 -29.20
C VAL A 972 -16.34 -9.96 -28.91
N CYS A 973 -17.28 -10.41 -29.73
CA CYS A 973 -17.82 -11.76 -29.66
C CYS A 973 -16.95 -12.72 -30.46
N CYS A 974 -16.41 -13.72 -29.77
CA CYS A 974 -15.63 -14.80 -30.33
C CYS A 974 -16.54 -16.01 -30.61
N ASP A 975 -16.42 -16.58 -31.82
CA ASP A 975 -17.10 -17.81 -32.21
C ASP A 975 -16.16 -18.75 -32.97
N MET A 976 -16.35 -20.05 -32.77
CA MET A 976 -15.50 -21.09 -33.36
C MET A 976 -16.34 -22.08 -34.16
N ASN A 977 -16.08 -22.15 -35.46
CA ASN A 977 -16.68 -23.15 -36.34
C ASN A 977 -15.72 -24.33 -36.52
N ARG A 978 -16.07 -25.48 -35.92
CA ARG A 978 -15.26 -26.70 -35.99
C ARG A 978 -15.33 -27.39 -37.34
N ASP A 979 -16.45 -27.26 -38.05
CA ASP A 979 -16.69 -27.91 -39.34
C ASP A 979 -15.96 -27.18 -40.48
N GLU A 980 -15.61 -25.91 -40.29
CA GLU A 980 -14.79 -25.11 -41.21
C GLU A 980 -13.31 -25.08 -40.81
N GLY A 981 -12.74 -26.26 -40.51
CA GLY A 981 -11.32 -26.37 -40.16
C GLY A 981 -10.95 -25.58 -38.91
N ASN A 982 -11.80 -25.59 -37.88
CA ASN A 982 -11.59 -24.87 -36.62
C ASN A 982 -11.46 -23.34 -36.78
N ARG A 983 -12.13 -22.73 -37.77
CA ARG A 983 -12.11 -21.28 -38.00
C ARG A 983 -12.62 -20.54 -36.76
N ILE A 984 -11.82 -19.61 -36.27
CA ILE A 984 -12.18 -18.68 -35.21
C ILE A 984 -12.53 -17.35 -35.85
N THR A 985 -13.69 -16.79 -35.50
CA THR A 985 -14.17 -15.52 -36.03
C THR A 985 -14.48 -14.56 -34.90
N TYR A 986 -14.24 -13.28 -35.16
CA TYR A 986 -14.47 -12.19 -34.22
C TYR A 986 -15.48 -11.22 -34.82
N ARG A 987 -16.53 -10.92 -34.07
CA ARG A 987 -17.48 -9.85 -34.40
C ARG A 987 -17.35 -8.77 -33.34
N SER A 988 -17.04 -7.55 -33.75
CA SER A 988 -16.86 -6.43 -32.83
C SER A 988 -17.79 -5.26 -33.16
N GLY A 989 -18.16 -4.50 -32.13
CA GLY A 989 -19.10 -3.37 -32.23
C GLY A 989 -19.42 -2.78 -30.87
N ALA A 990 -20.19 -1.70 -30.89
CA ALA A 990 -20.64 -1.02 -29.67
C ALA A 990 -21.82 -1.77 -29.02
N ILE A 991 -21.97 -1.68 -27.70
CA ILE A 991 -23.04 -2.38 -26.98
C ILE A 991 -24.46 -1.90 -27.38
N GLU A 992 -24.56 -0.64 -27.80
CA GLU A 992 -25.79 0.00 -28.29
C GLU A 992 -26.22 -0.43 -29.70
N GLU A 993 -25.35 -1.11 -30.47
CA GLU A 993 -25.71 -1.59 -31.80
C GLU A 993 -26.70 -2.76 -31.68
N LEU A 994 -27.86 -2.67 -32.33
CA LEU A 994 -28.89 -3.73 -32.26
C LEU A 994 -28.36 -5.16 -32.53
N PRO A 995 -27.52 -5.41 -33.57
CA PRO A 995 -26.97 -6.73 -33.77
C PRO A 995 -26.06 -7.19 -32.63
N MET A 996 -25.27 -6.27 -32.05
CA MET A 996 -24.37 -6.60 -30.94
C MET A 996 -25.14 -6.80 -29.63
N ASN A 997 -26.14 -5.98 -29.35
CA ASN A 997 -27.01 -6.11 -28.19
C ASN A 997 -27.64 -7.50 -28.12
N LYS A 998 -28.15 -8.00 -29.25
CA LYS A 998 -28.70 -9.36 -29.35
C LYS A 998 -27.64 -10.43 -29.03
N VAL A 999 -26.43 -10.29 -29.58
CA VAL A 999 -25.32 -11.21 -29.32
C VAL A 999 -24.94 -11.22 -27.85
N VAL A 1000 -24.83 -10.05 -27.21
CA VAL A 1000 -24.54 -9.91 -25.78
C VAL A 1000 -25.58 -10.64 -24.94
N VAL A 1001 -26.88 -10.42 -25.20
CA VAL A 1001 -27.98 -11.10 -24.50
C VAL A 1001 -27.97 -12.61 -24.75
N ASP A 1002 -27.73 -13.05 -25.98
CA ASP A 1002 -27.71 -14.47 -26.32
C ASP A 1002 -26.53 -15.21 -25.70
N VAL A 1003 -25.38 -14.54 -25.54
CA VAL A 1003 -24.14 -15.13 -25.01
C VAL A 1003 -24.07 -15.04 -23.49
N LEU A 1004 -24.38 -13.90 -22.89
CA LEU A 1004 -24.21 -13.66 -21.45
C LEU A 1004 -25.48 -13.98 -20.63
N GLU A 1005 -26.68 -13.80 -21.21
CA GLU A 1005 -27.95 -13.91 -20.48
C GLU A 1005 -28.81 -15.13 -20.87
N GLY A 1006 -28.31 -15.98 -21.77
CA GLY A 1006 -28.98 -17.21 -22.18
C GLY A 1006 -30.22 -16.97 -23.05
N THR A 1007 -30.22 -15.90 -23.85
CA THR A 1007 -31.29 -15.38 -24.75
C THR A 1007 -32.31 -14.45 -24.11
N LYS A 1008 -32.86 -13.54 -24.93
CA LYS A 1008 -33.86 -12.55 -24.50
C LYS A 1008 -35.09 -13.19 -23.86
N ARG A 1009 -35.56 -14.31 -24.40
CA ARG A 1009 -36.70 -15.07 -23.85
C ARG A 1009 -36.42 -15.61 -22.45
N ALA A 1010 -35.21 -16.10 -22.19
CA ALA A 1010 -34.81 -16.60 -20.88
C ALA A 1010 -34.68 -15.45 -19.87
N PHE A 1011 -34.08 -14.34 -20.28
CA PHE A 1011 -33.99 -13.12 -19.47
C PHE A 1011 -35.38 -12.58 -19.09
N ASP A 1012 -36.27 -12.38 -20.06
CA ASP A 1012 -37.61 -11.83 -19.81
C ASP A 1012 -38.46 -12.78 -18.93
N ASN A 1013 -38.31 -14.11 -19.09
CA ASN A 1013 -38.97 -15.08 -18.22
C ASN A 1013 -38.48 -14.98 -16.76
N ARG A 1014 -37.17 -14.83 -16.55
CA ARG A 1014 -36.61 -14.59 -15.21
C ARG A 1014 -37.12 -13.26 -14.63
N SER A 1015 -37.04 -12.18 -15.40
CA SER A 1015 -37.51 -10.85 -15.01
C SER A 1015 -38.98 -10.87 -14.58
N ARG A 1016 -39.86 -11.54 -15.33
CA ARG A 1016 -41.29 -11.71 -14.97
C ARG A 1016 -41.56 -12.55 -13.73
N LYS A 1017 -40.60 -13.36 -13.27
CA LYS A 1017 -40.72 -14.14 -12.02
C LYS A 1017 -40.16 -13.38 -10.82
N TYR A 1018 -39.30 -12.39 -11.05
CA TYR A 1018 -38.71 -11.54 -10.02
C TYR A 1018 -39.53 -10.27 -9.76
N ALA A 1019 -40.19 -9.75 -10.80
CA ALA A 1019 -41.23 -8.72 -10.70
C ALA A 1019 -42.51 -9.31 -10.10
#